data_AF-A0A1Y3XZ56-F1
#
_entry.id   AF-A0A1Y3XZ56-F1
#
_cell.length_a   1.000
_cell.length_b   1.000
_cell.length_c   1.000
_cell.angle_alpha   90.00
_cell.angle_beta   90.00
_cell.angle_gamma   90.00
#
_symmetry.space_group_name_H-M   'P 1'
#
loop_
_entity.id
_entity.type
_entity.pdbx_description
1 polymer ?
#
loop_
_entity_poly.entity_id
_entity_poly.type
_entity_poly.pdbx_seq_one_letter_code
_entity_poly.pdbx_strand_id
1 'polypeptide(L)'
;MRRDGSMSDPMRPAGANGDAGVPAPDAPRAATPAPGTAAEHLARLAAEVAQVPTQPGCYLWKDASGTIIYVGKAKNLRARMRQYVTLADERAKIPLMMQLVESFDYIVVDSEHEALVLERELIGQYRPYFNVDFKDDKSYPFIAITRGDVYPAIKYTREKHKPGTRYFGPYTDSRAARDVIDTIRKVIPICSASCAEWKRTRRLIEAHAGDEDIIGLICAQKGRPCFDYHVGRGPGACVGAVTPEEYAGSVRRVERFLSGRRGEVVDELKAEMAEAAADLDFERAARVKRRLEVIDGLDDRQQVVFPSRVDIDVVGFFREETIAGACVFAVRDGRMQRSCEFILDKGLDVGEEELVSGFIKRYYDETSDIPGEVDVAVELEDAELLGEWLTGKRGRVCRLHRPQRGEKRHLLETCERNARHALMRYMMRTGYADDRANRALLELESALALPAPPLRIECFDISTIHGAFTVASMVVFTNGRADKSQYRRFRVRSITGEANDFLSMQEVLGRRYAPERMADERFGSRPDLLVVDGGKPQLTAALTQLEALGLDIPVCGLAKADEEVFVPWDDAPVVLPNGSASLYLIKQVRDEAHRFAITFHRELRDKAMTVSILDEVEGVGPTRKKAIMRHFGSMKRLRAASAEDIAAVKGVPDQVAQAVYDTLRAWERELAGDAEGAVGAEPAAVSAEPEGAEPAGAGDAEGAQE
;
A
#
# COMPACT_ATOMS: atom_id res chain seq x y z
N MET A 1 -2.22 -58.76 -29.56
CA MET A 1 -2.81 -59.57 -30.65
C MET A 1 -4.24 -59.90 -30.25
N ARG A 2 -5.23 -59.26 -30.91
CA ARG A 2 -6.68 -59.56 -31.05
C ARG A 2 -7.52 -59.80 -29.76
N ARG A 3 -8.46 -58.89 -29.42
CA ARG A 3 -9.92 -58.84 -29.78
C ARG A 3 -10.71 -59.95 -29.06
N ASP A 4 -11.90 -59.79 -28.49
CA ASP A 4 -12.95 -58.76 -28.35
C ASP A 4 -13.79 -59.17 -27.12
N GLY A 5 -14.60 -58.28 -26.55
CA GLY A 5 -15.55 -58.67 -25.49
C GLY A 5 -16.39 -57.54 -24.93
N SER A 6 -17.47 -57.20 -25.62
CA SER A 6 -18.61 -56.41 -25.14
C SER A 6 -19.34 -57.10 -23.99
N MET A 7 -19.74 -56.38 -22.94
CA MET A 7 -20.96 -56.68 -22.18
C MET A 7 -21.54 -55.45 -21.48
N SER A 8 -22.87 -55.44 -21.53
CA SER A 8 -23.88 -54.50 -21.06
C SER A 8 -24.03 -54.38 -19.53
N ASP A 9 -24.45 -53.19 -19.11
CA ASP A 9 -25.22 -52.72 -17.92
C ASP A 9 -25.76 -53.78 -16.93
N PRO A 10 -25.87 -53.48 -15.59
CA PRO A 10 -26.97 -52.62 -15.12
C PRO A 10 -26.76 -51.86 -13.77
N MET A 11 -27.83 -51.16 -13.36
CA MET A 11 -28.28 -50.83 -11.97
C MET A 11 -27.99 -49.42 -11.41
N ARG A 12 -28.94 -48.52 -11.65
CA ARG A 12 -29.38 -47.47 -10.71
C ARG A 12 -30.45 -48.01 -9.76
N PRO A 13 -30.44 -47.67 -8.46
CA PRO A 13 -31.63 -47.77 -7.62
C PRO A 13 -32.41 -46.45 -7.56
N ALA A 14 -33.73 -46.57 -7.47
CA ALA A 14 -34.72 -45.53 -7.28
C ALA A 14 -35.30 -45.57 -5.85
N GLY A 15 -35.89 -44.44 -5.41
CA GLY A 15 -36.77 -44.32 -4.23
C GLY A 15 -36.29 -43.23 -3.26
N ALA A 16 -36.78 -41.98 -3.31
CA ALA A 16 -38.13 -41.45 -2.95
C ALA A 16 -38.38 -41.34 -1.43
N ASN A 17 -38.31 -40.11 -0.89
CA ASN A 17 -39.44 -39.37 -0.29
C ASN A 17 -39.01 -38.39 0.80
N GLY A 18 -39.62 -37.20 0.74
CA GLY A 18 -39.99 -36.42 1.93
C GLY A 18 -39.14 -35.19 2.20
N ASP A 19 -39.50 -34.05 1.62
CA ASP A 19 -39.49 -32.84 2.43
C ASP A 19 -40.68 -31.94 2.09
N ALA A 20 -41.30 -31.45 3.15
CA ALA A 20 -42.58 -30.77 3.16
C ALA A 20 -42.42 -29.32 2.70
N GLY A 21 -43.26 -28.92 1.74
CA GLY A 21 -43.37 -27.53 1.33
C GLY A 21 -43.97 -26.67 2.43
N VAL A 22 -43.26 -25.61 2.80
CA VAL A 22 -43.81 -24.40 3.41
C VAL A 22 -43.73 -23.31 2.34
N PRO A 23 -44.83 -22.58 2.03
CA PRO A 23 -44.86 -21.67 0.89
C PRO A 23 -44.11 -20.37 1.20
N ALA A 24 -43.27 -19.93 0.25
CA ALA A 24 -42.75 -18.58 0.23
C ALA A 24 -43.90 -17.59 -0.05
N PRO A 25 -43.94 -16.41 0.61
CA PRO A 25 -44.93 -15.40 0.29
C PRO A 25 -44.63 -14.77 -1.08
N ASP A 26 -45.64 -14.78 -1.96
CA ASP A 26 -45.66 -14.04 -3.22
C ASP A 26 -45.45 -12.54 -2.96
N ALA A 27 -44.35 -12.00 -3.51
CA ALA A 27 -44.17 -10.58 -3.75
C ALA A 27 -44.12 -10.34 -5.27
N PRO A 28 -44.71 -9.24 -5.76
CA PRO A 28 -45.05 -9.10 -7.18
C PRO A 28 -43.80 -9.02 -8.06
N ARG A 29 -43.79 -9.79 -9.15
CA ARG A 29 -42.83 -9.59 -10.26
C ARG A 29 -43.05 -8.21 -10.86
N ALA A 30 -42.24 -7.25 -10.44
CA ALA A 30 -42.09 -5.97 -11.13
C ALA A 30 -41.38 -6.21 -12.46
N ALA A 31 -41.98 -5.71 -13.54
CA ALA A 31 -41.44 -5.75 -14.89
C ALA A 31 -40.08 -5.05 -14.97
N THR A 32 -39.17 -5.62 -15.76
CA THR A 32 -37.89 -5.01 -16.11
C THR A 32 -38.13 -3.66 -16.81
N PRO A 33 -37.61 -2.52 -16.31
CA PRO A 33 -37.72 -1.26 -17.04
C PRO A 33 -36.66 -1.17 -18.15
N ALA A 34 -37.02 -0.49 -19.23
CA ALA A 34 -36.15 -0.08 -20.33
C ALA A 34 -34.99 0.80 -19.81
N PRO A 35 -33.85 0.91 -20.53
CA PRO A 35 -32.68 1.64 -20.03
C PRO A 35 -33.01 3.14 -19.97
N GLY A 36 -33.28 3.62 -18.76
CA GLY A 36 -33.35 5.05 -18.45
C GLY A 36 -31.96 5.67 -18.52
N THR A 37 -31.93 6.99 -18.59
CA THR A 37 -30.68 7.75 -18.48
C THR A 37 -29.99 7.48 -17.13
N ALA A 38 -28.66 7.56 -17.06
CA ALA A 38 -27.91 7.29 -15.82
C ALA A 38 -28.42 8.10 -14.60
N ALA A 39 -29.01 9.27 -14.84
CA ALA A 39 -29.65 10.11 -13.83
C ALA A 39 -30.96 9.51 -13.28
N GLU A 40 -31.80 8.90 -14.12
CA GLU A 40 -33.04 8.23 -13.70
C GLU A 40 -32.75 6.97 -12.88
N HIS A 41 -31.70 6.25 -13.25
CA HIS A 41 -31.22 5.08 -12.51
C HIS A 41 -30.73 5.44 -11.10
N LEU A 42 -29.91 6.48 -10.98
CA LEU A 42 -29.42 6.94 -9.68
C LEU A 42 -30.56 7.49 -8.81
N ALA A 43 -31.55 8.15 -9.41
CA ALA A 43 -32.75 8.62 -8.70
C ALA A 43 -33.60 7.46 -8.16
N ARG A 44 -33.73 6.36 -8.92
CA ARG A 44 -34.39 5.12 -8.46
C ARG A 44 -33.67 4.54 -7.24
N LEU A 45 -32.35 4.35 -7.33
CA LEU A 45 -31.53 3.86 -6.23
C LEU A 45 -31.63 4.78 -5.00
N ALA A 46 -31.65 6.10 -5.19
CA ALA A 46 -31.81 7.05 -4.09
C ALA A 46 -33.16 6.93 -3.37
N ALA A 47 -34.25 6.68 -4.12
CA ALA A 47 -35.58 6.45 -3.55
C ALA A 47 -35.64 5.13 -2.75
N GLU A 48 -35.00 4.08 -3.24
CA GLU A 48 -34.88 2.78 -2.54
C GLU A 48 -34.02 2.90 -1.28
N VAL A 49 -32.86 3.56 -1.37
CA VAL A 49 -31.97 3.85 -0.22
C VAL A 49 -32.69 4.66 0.84
N ALA A 50 -33.62 5.54 0.47
CA ALA A 50 -34.40 6.31 1.43
C ALA A 50 -35.30 5.44 2.32
N GLN A 51 -35.59 4.18 1.95
CA GLN A 51 -36.36 3.22 2.76
C GLN A 51 -35.48 2.33 3.66
N VAL A 52 -34.15 2.36 3.49
CA VAL A 52 -33.22 1.52 4.26
C VAL A 52 -33.27 1.88 5.75
N PRO A 53 -33.20 0.92 6.69
CA PRO A 53 -33.13 1.19 8.12
C PRO A 53 -31.99 2.13 8.54
N THR A 54 -32.13 2.80 9.68
CA THR A 54 -31.07 3.65 10.26
C THR A 54 -30.18 2.91 11.26
N GLN A 55 -30.51 1.65 11.55
CA GLN A 55 -29.74 0.75 12.40
C GLN A 55 -28.36 0.45 11.80
N PRO A 56 -27.39 0.02 12.63
CA PRO A 56 -26.10 -0.46 12.15
C PRO A 56 -26.26 -1.75 11.33
N GLY A 57 -25.32 -1.98 10.42
CA GLY A 57 -25.39 -3.12 9.51
C GLY A 57 -24.38 -3.11 8.38
N CYS A 58 -24.52 -4.12 7.52
CA CYS A 58 -23.76 -4.25 6.27
C CYS A 58 -24.64 -3.98 5.07
N TYR A 59 -24.10 -3.34 4.04
CA TYR A 59 -24.72 -3.17 2.74
C TYR A 59 -23.87 -3.83 1.65
N LEU A 60 -24.53 -4.35 0.62
CA LEU A 60 -23.92 -5.08 -0.48
C LEU A 60 -24.38 -4.46 -1.80
N TRP A 61 -23.45 -3.86 -2.54
CA TRP A 61 -23.72 -3.32 -3.87
C TRP A 61 -23.56 -4.42 -4.93
N LYS A 62 -24.50 -4.50 -5.87
CA LYS A 62 -24.55 -5.53 -6.91
C LYS A 62 -24.59 -4.93 -8.31
N ASP A 63 -23.97 -5.61 -9.26
CA ASP A 63 -24.07 -5.27 -10.68
C ASP A 63 -25.36 -5.77 -11.34
N ALA A 64 -25.53 -5.49 -12.63
CA ALA A 64 -26.68 -5.93 -13.43
C ALA A 64 -26.85 -7.47 -13.53
N SER A 65 -25.78 -8.24 -13.27
CA SER A 65 -25.83 -9.71 -13.21
C SER A 65 -26.23 -10.24 -11.83
N GLY A 66 -26.37 -9.35 -10.82
CA GLY A 66 -26.60 -9.71 -9.43
C GLY A 66 -25.32 -10.09 -8.67
N THR A 67 -24.15 -9.91 -9.27
CA THR A 67 -22.86 -10.20 -8.62
C THR A 67 -22.54 -9.11 -7.60
N ILE A 68 -22.15 -9.49 -6.39
CA ILE A 68 -21.76 -8.55 -5.34
C ILE A 68 -20.39 -7.96 -5.68
N ILE A 69 -20.35 -6.66 -5.94
CA ILE A 69 -19.14 -5.95 -6.36
C ILE A 69 -18.50 -5.16 -5.22
N TYR A 70 -19.25 -4.84 -4.16
CA TYR A 70 -18.74 -4.20 -2.95
C TYR A 70 -19.57 -4.55 -1.73
N VAL A 71 -18.90 -4.70 -0.59
CA VAL A 71 -19.52 -4.83 0.73
C VAL A 71 -18.95 -3.74 1.65
N GLY A 72 -19.80 -3.11 2.44
CA GLY A 72 -19.37 -2.17 3.47
C GLY A 72 -20.24 -2.19 4.72
N LYS A 73 -19.66 -1.76 5.85
CA LYS A 73 -20.38 -1.53 7.12
C LYS A 73 -20.84 -0.08 7.30
N ALA A 74 -21.85 0.11 8.14
CA ALA A 74 -22.31 1.42 8.57
C ALA A 74 -22.84 1.40 10.01
N LYS A 75 -22.57 2.48 10.78
CA LYS A 75 -23.28 2.80 12.03
C LYS A 75 -24.76 3.12 11.76
N ASN A 76 -25.03 3.78 10.63
CA ASN A 76 -26.35 4.13 10.16
C ASN A 76 -26.43 3.80 8.66
N LEU A 77 -27.08 2.69 8.34
CA LEU A 77 -27.17 2.17 6.97
C LEU A 77 -27.72 3.21 5.99
N ARG A 78 -28.87 3.82 6.29
CA ARG A 78 -29.49 4.84 5.44
C ARG A 78 -28.57 6.01 5.17
N ALA A 79 -27.99 6.60 6.22
CA ALA A 79 -27.12 7.77 6.08
C ALA A 79 -25.89 7.45 5.24
N ARG A 80 -25.27 6.29 5.49
CA ARG A 80 -24.08 5.86 4.75
C ARG A 80 -24.38 5.56 3.29
N MET A 81 -25.41 4.75 3.01
CA MET A 81 -25.79 4.41 1.64
C MET A 81 -26.28 5.63 0.85
N ARG A 82 -26.88 6.62 1.54
CA ARG A 82 -27.26 7.88 0.90
C ARG A 82 -26.06 8.61 0.31
N GLN A 83 -24.90 8.60 0.97
CA GLN A 83 -23.68 9.24 0.46
C GLN A 83 -23.21 8.67 -0.88
N TYR A 84 -23.43 7.36 -1.11
CA TYR A 84 -23.11 6.69 -2.37
C TYR A 84 -24.01 7.19 -3.52
N VAL A 85 -25.32 7.19 -3.31
CA VAL A 85 -26.31 7.58 -4.34
C VAL A 85 -26.37 9.09 -4.58
N THR A 86 -25.93 9.92 -3.62
CA THR A 86 -25.79 11.36 -3.82
C THR A 86 -24.40 11.76 -4.32
N LEU A 87 -23.50 10.79 -4.56
CA LEU A 87 -22.11 11.01 -4.96
C LEU A 87 -21.36 12.01 -4.06
N ALA A 88 -21.73 12.05 -2.77
CA ALA A 88 -21.15 12.93 -1.78
C ALA A 88 -19.94 12.30 -1.06
N ASP A 89 -19.56 11.08 -1.45
CA ASP A 89 -18.39 10.39 -0.94
C ASP A 89 -17.14 10.83 -1.72
N GLU A 90 -16.15 11.35 -1.00
CA GLU A 90 -14.92 11.91 -1.59
C GLU A 90 -13.99 10.83 -2.18
N ARG A 91 -14.26 9.54 -1.93
CA ARG A 91 -13.46 8.45 -2.49
C ARG A 91 -13.77 8.29 -3.98
N ALA A 92 -12.75 8.56 -4.81
CA ALA A 92 -12.83 8.54 -6.27
C ALA A 92 -13.37 7.24 -6.91
N LYS A 93 -13.31 6.10 -6.21
CA LYS A 93 -13.91 4.83 -6.67
C LYS A 93 -15.44 4.79 -6.63
N ILE A 94 -16.06 5.58 -5.77
CA ILE A 94 -17.48 5.46 -5.44
C ILE A 94 -18.35 5.88 -6.63
N PRO A 95 -18.12 7.01 -7.31
CA PRO A 95 -18.88 7.36 -8.52
C PRO A 95 -18.80 6.30 -9.62
N LEU A 96 -17.63 5.68 -9.83
CA LEU A 96 -17.45 4.64 -10.85
C LEU A 96 -18.10 3.32 -10.48
N MET A 97 -17.96 2.90 -9.23
CA MET A 97 -18.66 1.72 -8.74
C MET A 97 -20.18 1.91 -8.92
N MET A 98 -20.70 3.09 -8.58
CA MET A 98 -22.13 3.40 -8.72
C MET A 98 -22.63 3.41 -10.17
N GLN A 99 -21.75 3.54 -11.18
CA GLN A 99 -22.13 3.34 -12.60
C GLN A 99 -22.39 1.87 -12.94
N LEU A 100 -21.78 0.94 -12.21
CA LEU A 100 -21.96 -0.50 -12.39
C LEU A 100 -23.08 -1.06 -11.51
N VAL A 101 -23.45 -0.36 -10.44
CA VAL A 101 -24.47 -0.79 -9.48
C VAL A 101 -25.84 -0.80 -10.14
N GLU A 102 -26.52 -1.95 -10.09
CA GLU A 102 -27.92 -2.08 -10.50
C GLU A 102 -28.85 -2.19 -9.28
N SER A 103 -28.41 -2.86 -8.22
CA SER A 103 -29.21 -3.13 -7.04
C SER A 103 -28.35 -3.27 -5.77
N PHE A 104 -28.99 -3.35 -4.61
CA PHE A 104 -28.31 -3.55 -3.34
C PHE A 104 -29.10 -4.44 -2.38
N ASP A 105 -28.39 -5.07 -1.46
CA ASP A 105 -28.95 -5.69 -0.26
C ASP A 105 -28.40 -5.01 1.00
N TYR A 106 -29.05 -5.23 2.14
CA TYR A 106 -28.52 -4.87 3.45
C TYR A 106 -28.89 -5.91 4.52
N ILE A 107 -28.07 -5.98 5.56
CA ILE A 107 -28.29 -6.82 6.75
C ILE A 107 -28.14 -5.92 7.97
N VAL A 108 -29.19 -5.85 8.79
CA VAL A 108 -29.21 -5.10 10.05
C VAL A 108 -28.64 -5.96 11.17
N VAL A 109 -27.90 -5.35 12.07
CA VAL A 109 -27.34 -5.97 13.28
C VAL A 109 -27.60 -5.09 14.50
N ASP A 110 -27.32 -5.59 15.70
CA ASP A 110 -27.63 -4.89 16.94
C ASP A 110 -26.51 -3.92 17.36
N SER A 111 -25.29 -4.10 16.85
CA SER A 111 -24.14 -3.27 17.17
C SER A 111 -23.20 -3.01 16.00
N GLU A 112 -22.44 -1.93 16.06
CA GLU A 112 -21.40 -1.63 15.07
C GLU A 112 -20.29 -2.70 15.04
N HIS A 113 -19.98 -3.30 16.19
CA HIS A 113 -19.01 -4.39 16.29
C HIS A 113 -19.50 -5.63 15.51
N GLU A 114 -20.79 -5.99 15.64
CA GLU A 114 -21.39 -7.04 14.81
C GLU A 114 -21.35 -6.69 13.32
N ALA A 115 -21.56 -5.42 12.97
CA ALA A 115 -21.49 -4.97 11.57
C ALA A 115 -20.06 -5.15 11.02
N LEU A 116 -19.03 -4.88 11.82
CA LEU A 116 -17.64 -5.14 11.43
C LEU A 116 -17.35 -6.63 11.24
N VAL A 117 -17.83 -7.48 12.15
CA VAL A 117 -17.63 -8.93 12.07
C VAL A 117 -18.34 -9.50 10.83
N LEU A 118 -19.56 -9.05 10.58
CA LEU A 118 -20.37 -9.45 9.42
C LEU A 118 -19.76 -8.97 8.09
N GLU A 119 -19.32 -7.71 8.01
CA GLU A 119 -18.67 -7.15 6.81
C GLU A 119 -17.49 -8.03 6.39
N ARG A 120 -16.64 -8.38 7.36
CA ARG A 120 -15.50 -9.27 7.14
C ARG A 120 -15.94 -10.63 6.60
N GLU A 121 -16.97 -11.24 7.18
CA GLU A 121 -17.49 -12.55 6.71
C GLU A 121 -18.02 -12.48 5.28
N LEU A 122 -18.78 -11.43 4.96
CA LEU A 122 -19.33 -11.20 3.63
C LEU A 122 -18.22 -10.93 2.59
N ILE A 123 -17.21 -10.12 2.91
CA ILE A 123 -16.04 -9.90 2.03
C ILE A 123 -15.29 -11.23 1.80
N GLY A 124 -15.10 -12.03 2.85
CA GLY A 124 -14.45 -13.33 2.74
C GLY A 124 -15.24 -14.34 1.88
N GLN A 125 -16.57 -14.29 1.97
CA GLN A 125 -17.48 -15.16 1.21
C GLN A 125 -17.57 -14.77 -0.27
N TYR A 126 -17.76 -13.48 -0.55
CA TYR A 126 -18.07 -13.00 -1.90
C TYR A 126 -16.86 -12.50 -2.68
N ARG A 127 -15.73 -12.20 -2.01
CA ARG A 127 -14.52 -11.57 -2.59
C ARG A 127 -14.86 -10.46 -3.60
N PRO A 128 -15.60 -9.41 -3.18
CA PRO A 128 -16.12 -8.41 -4.11
C PRO A 128 -14.98 -7.61 -4.76
N TYR A 129 -15.14 -7.28 -6.04
CA TYR A 129 -14.10 -6.65 -6.86
C TYR A 129 -13.56 -5.32 -6.30
N PHE A 130 -14.42 -4.49 -5.69
CA PHE A 130 -14.04 -3.17 -5.18
C PHE A 130 -13.57 -3.16 -3.72
N ASN A 131 -13.54 -4.32 -3.05
CA ASN A 131 -12.93 -4.48 -1.73
C ASN A 131 -11.45 -4.89 -1.87
N VAL A 132 -10.66 -4.67 -0.82
CA VAL A 132 -9.22 -5.03 -0.79
C VAL A 132 -9.06 -6.55 -0.75
N ASP A 133 -8.30 -7.11 -1.69
CA ASP A 133 -7.96 -8.55 -1.72
C ASP A 133 -6.43 -8.77 -1.71
N PHE A 134 -5.99 -9.95 -1.26
CA PHE A 134 -4.58 -10.35 -1.33
C PHE A 134 -4.32 -10.91 -2.73
N LYS A 135 -3.34 -10.31 -3.44
CA LYS A 135 -2.98 -10.74 -4.79
C LYS A 135 -2.32 -12.11 -4.80
N ASP A 136 -1.51 -12.35 -3.79
CA ASP A 136 -0.80 -13.60 -3.59
C ASP A 136 -1.56 -14.37 -2.50
N ASP A 137 -2.56 -15.18 -2.89
CA ASP A 137 -3.24 -16.15 -1.99
C ASP A 137 -2.31 -17.33 -1.66
N LYS A 138 -0.99 -17.07 -1.62
CA LYS A 138 -0.02 -17.97 -1.02
C LYS A 138 -0.49 -18.16 0.40
N SER A 139 -0.97 -19.36 0.69
CA SER A 139 -1.13 -19.81 2.07
C SER A 139 0.19 -19.62 2.79
N TYR A 140 0.24 -18.55 3.59
CA TYR A 140 1.39 -18.26 4.40
C TYR A 140 1.54 -19.40 5.40
N PRO A 141 2.77 -19.84 5.67
CA PRO A 141 2.99 -20.85 6.70
C PRO A 141 2.72 -20.25 8.07
N PHE A 142 1.91 -20.95 8.86
CA PHE A 142 1.69 -20.69 10.28
C PHE A 142 2.28 -21.83 11.10
N ILE A 143 2.65 -21.56 12.35
CA ILE A 143 2.86 -22.60 13.36
C ILE A 143 1.53 -22.85 14.04
N ALA A 144 0.98 -24.03 13.84
CA ALA A 144 -0.24 -24.52 14.45
C ALA A 144 0.08 -25.32 15.71
N ILE A 145 -0.64 -25.00 16.79
CA ILE A 145 -0.65 -25.77 18.04
C ILE A 145 -2.07 -26.27 18.26
N THR A 146 -2.28 -27.58 18.12
CA THR A 146 -3.60 -28.18 18.31
C THR A 146 -4.02 -28.11 19.78
N ARG A 147 -5.31 -27.92 20.04
CA ARG A 147 -5.92 -28.00 21.38
C ARG A 147 -6.84 -29.21 21.43
N GLY A 148 -6.89 -29.88 22.58
CA GLY A 148 -7.76 -31.03 22.81
C GLY A 148 -7.15 -32.39 22.45
N ASP A 149 -5.97 -32.43 21.81
CA ASP A 149 -5.19 -33.67 21.72
C ASP A 149 -4.54 -33.97 23.08
N VAL A 150 -4.47 -35.24 23.48
CA VAL A 150 -3.78 -35.72 24.71
C VAL A 150 -2.34 -35.16 24.77
N TYR A 151 -1.68 -35.11 23.62
CA TYR A 151 -0.41 -34.42 23.45
C TYR A 151 -0.56 -33.42 22.29
N PRO A 152 -0.72 -32.11 22.59
CA PRO A 152 -0.80 -31.07 21.58
C PRO A 152 0.33 -31.14 20.54
N ALA A 153 -0.06 -31.16 19.27
CA ALA A 153 0.86 -31.20 18.15
C ALA A 153 1.30 -29.79 17.75
N ILE A 154 2.60 -29.58 17.62
CA ILE A 154 3.19 -28.33 17.14
C ILE A 154 3.75 -28.58 15.75
N LYS A 155 3.17 -27.95 14.73
CA LYS A 155 3.55 -28.16 13.33
C LYS A 155 3.44 -26.86 12.54
N TYR A 156 4.23 -26.72 11.48
CA TYR A 156 3.92 -25.68 10.50
C TYR A 156 2.78 -26.18 9.60
N THR A 157 1.92 -25.27 9.14
CA THR A 157 0.81 -25.57 8.22
C THR A 157 0.55 -24.39 7.30
N ARG A 158 -0.02 -24.70 6.15
CA ARG A 158 -0.56 -23.76 5.15
C ARG A 158 -2.06 -23.99 4.94
N GLU A 159 -2.63 -24.98 5.63
CA GLU A 159 -4.04 -25.30 5.55
C GLU A 159 -4.88 -24.21 6.22
N LYS A 160 -6.14 -24.08 5.77
CA LYS A 160 -7.13 -23.23 6.43
C LYS A 160 -7.20 -23.52 7.93
N HIS A 161 -7.41 -22.46 8.70
CA HIS A 161 -7.48 -22.57 10.15
C HIS A 161 -8.67 -23.41 10.59
N LYS A 162 -8.41 -24.29 11.55
CA LYS A 162 -9.38 -25.22 12.11
C LYS A 162 -9.75 -24.76 13.52
N PRO A 163 -11.04 -24.82 13.89
CA PRO A 163 -11.45 -24.63 15.27
C PRO A 163 -10.66 -25.53 16.22
N GLY A 164 -10.36 -25.05 17.43
CA GLY A 164 -9.57 -25.81 18.40
C GLY A 164 -8.07 -25.90 18.07
N THR A 165 -7.53 -25.07 17.18
CA THR A 165 -6.08 -24.95 16.94
C THR A 165 -5.67 -23.49 17.06
N ARG A 166 -4.54 -23.22 17.71
CA ARG A 166 -3.94 -21.88 17.74
C ARG A 166 -2.95 -21.72 16.61
N TYR A 167 -2.95 -20.55 16.01
CA TYR A 167 -2.07 -20.25 14.88
C TYR A 167 -1.17 -19.06 15.23
N PHE A 168 0.13 -19.27 15.10
CA PHE A 168 1.17 -18.25 15.26
C PHE A 168 1.79 -17.98 13.89
N GLY A 169 1.92 -16.71 13.51
CA GLY A 169 2.37 -16.31 12.19
C GLY A 169 1.53 -15.14 11.67
N PRO A 170 1.42 -14.98 10.34
CA PRO A 170 2.09 -15.77 9.27
C PRO A 170 3.61 -15.65 9.30
N TYR A 171 4.34 -16.58 8.69
CA TYR A 171 5.81 -16.52 8.50
C TYR A 171 6.16 -16.22 7.02
N THR A 172 7.35 -15.65 6.78
CA THR A 172 7.82 -15.28 5.42
C THR A 172 7.83 -16.47 4.45
N ASP A 173 8.33 -17.61 4.92
CA ASP A 173 8.31 -18.85 4.17
C ASP A 173 8.32 -20.08 5.09
N SER A 174 8.20 -21.27 4.49
CA SER A 174 8.14 -22.51 5.26
C SER A 174 9.47 -22.90 5.90
N ARG A 175 10.59 -22.35 5.45
CA ARG A 175 11.88 -22.53 6.13
C ARG A 175 11.90 -21.71 7.41
N ALA A 176 11.51 -20.44 7.36
CA ALA A 176 11.42 -19.57 8.55
C ALA A 176 10.54 -20.20 9.64
N ALA A 177 9.35 -20.72 9.30
CA ALA A 177 8.50 -21.42 10.27
C ALA A 177 9.14 -22.70 10.84
N ARG A 178 9.85 -23.47 10.01
CA ARG A 178 10.55 -24.70 10.45
C ARG A 178 11.76 -24.38 11.34
N ASP A 179 12.51 -23.34 11.03
CA ASP A 179 13.68 -22.91 11.80
C ASP A 179 13.27 -22.46 13.21
N VAL A 180 12.12 -21.78 13.32
CA VAL A 180 11.52 -21.44 14.62
C VAL A 180 11.14 -22.71 15.39
N ILE A 181 10.47 -23.69 14.76
CA ILE A 181 10.14 -24.96 15.42
C ILE A 181 11.42 -25.71 15.86
N ASP A 182 12.45 -25.81 15.01
CA ASP A 182 13.71 -26.49 15.38
C ASP A 182 14.42 -25.77 16.54
N THR A 183 14.36 -24.44 16.57
CA THR A 183 14.86 -23.64 17.69
C THR A 183 14.10 -23.92 18.97
N ILE A 184 12.77 -23.90 18.92
CA ILE A 184 11.91 -24.22 20.07
C ILE A 184 12.23 -25.61 20.61
N ARG A 185 12.41 -26.61 19.73
CA ARG A 185 12.75 -27.99 20.12
C ARG A 185 14.10 -28.14 20.83
N LYS A 186 15.02 -27.18 20.66
CA LYS A 186 16.30 -27.16 21.40
C LYS A 186 16.13 -26.58 22.80
N VAL A 187 15.18 -25.67 22.99
CA VAL A 187 14.93 -24.98 24.26
C VAL A 187 13.90 -25.73 25.11
N ILE A 188 12.80 -26.16 24.50
CA ILE A 188 11.64 -26.79 25.13
C ILE A 188 11.43 -28.15 24.43
N PRO A 189 11.72 -29.28 25.10
CA PRO A 189 11.53 -30.60 24.51
C PRO A 189 10.05 -30.83 24.15
N ILE A 190 9.77 -31.07 22.88
CA ILE A 190 8.41 -31.32 22.38
C ILE A 190 8.37 -32.49 21.41
N CYS A 191 7.21 -33.15 21.30
CA CYS A 191 7.03 -34.29 20.42
C CYS A 191 7.16 -33.86 18.95
N SER A 192 8.01 -34.54 18.21
CA SER A 192 8.20 -34.27 16.79
C SER A 192 7.18 -35.02 15.95
N ALA A 193 6.39 -34.31 15.14
CA ALA A 193 5.42 -34.92 14.23
C ALA A 193 6.05 -35.91 13.22
N SER A 194 7.35 -35.79 12.93
CA SER A 194 8.07 -36.71 12.03
C SER A 194 8.59 -37.97 12.71
N CYS A 195 8.64 -38.01 14.05
CA CYS A 195 9.20 -39.14 14.80
C CYS A 195 8.34 -40.41 14.63
N ALA A 196 8.97 -41.53 14.27
CA ALA A 196 8.29 -42.80 14.04
C ALA A 196 7.68 -43.37 15.34
N GLU A 197 8.42 -43.33 16.44
CA GLU A 197 7.92 -43.77 17.75
C GLU A 197 6.79 -42.87 18.24
N TRP A 198 6.88 -41.56 18.01
CA TRP A 198 5.76 -40.64 18.29
C TRP A 198 4.51 -40.99 17.50
N LYS A 199 4.63 -41.27 16.19
CA LYS A 199 3.49 -41.71 15.36
C LYS A 199 2.88 -43.03 15.88
N ARG A 200 3.69 -43.94 16.42
CA ARG A 200 3.20 -45.16 17.05
C ARG A 200 2.40 -44.84 18.31
N THR A 201 2.94 -44.01 19.21
CA THR A 201 2.23 -43.56 20.42
C THR A 201 0.91 -42.88 20.06
N ARG A 202 0.90 -42.02 19.04
CA ARG A 202 -0.32 -41.34 18.58
C ARG A 202 -1.40 -42.32 18.10
N ARG A 203 -1.03 -43.37 17.34
CA ARG A 203 -1.96 -44.43 16.91
C ARG A 203 -2.51 -45.24 18.09
N LEU A 204 -1.71 -45.46 19.13
CA LEU A 204 -2.17 -46.11 20.36
C LEU A 204 -3.18 -45.23 21.10
N ILE A 205 -2.93 -43.92 21.19
CA ILE A 205 -3.87 -42.95 21.75
C ILE A 205 -5.18 -42.93 20.97
N GLU A 206 -5.10 -42.88 19.63
CA GLU A 206 -6.27 -42.91 18.75
C GLU A 206 -7.09 -44.21 18.92
N ALA A 207 -6.44 -45.36 19.17
CA ALA A 207 -7.09 -46.65 19.36
C ALA A 207 -7.70 -46.87 20.76
N HIS A 208 -7.24 -46.12 21.76
CA HIS A 208 -7.63 -46.25 23.17
C HIS A 208 -8.02 -44.88 23.76
N ALA A 209 -8.88 -44.15 23.05
CA ALA A 209 -9.33 -42.83 23.47
C ALA A 209 -10.06 -42.91 24.83
N GLY A 210 -9.55 -42.19 25.85
CA GLY A 210 -10.10 -42.17 27.22
C GLY A 210 -9.29 -42.95 28.26
N ASP A 211 -8.30 -43.75 27.84
CA ASP A 211 -7.46 -44.58 28.73
C ASP A 211 -6.00 -44.05 28.81
N GLU A 212 -5.84 -42.76 29.08
CA GLU A 212 -4.54 -42.06 29.00
C GLU A 212 -3.48 -42.65 29.94
N ASP A 213 -3.88 -43.00 31.17
CA ASP A 213 -3.01 -43.63 32.17
C ASP A 213 -2.49 -45.01 31.72
N ILE A 214 -3.33 -45.77 31.03
CA ILE A 214 -2.98 -47.10 30.50
C ILE A 214 -1.95 -46.95 29.37
N ILE A 215 -2.10 -45.92 28.52
CA ILE A 215 -1.16 -45.65 27.42
C ILE A 215 0.22 -45.27 27.97
N GLY A 216 0.29 -44.46 29.03
CA GLY A 216 1.54 -44.14 29.72
C GLY A 216 2.28 -45.40 30.19
N LEU A 217 1.55 -46.32 30.82
CA LEU A 217 2.05 -47.62 31.28
C LEU A 217 2.53 -48.53 30.12
N ILE A 218 1.76 -48.60 29.03
CA ILE A 218 2.14 -49.37 27.83
C ILE A 218 3.44 -48.81 27.24
N CYS A 219 3.56 -47.49 27.14
CA CYS A 219 4.75 -46.85 26.62
C CYS A 219 5.96 -47.07 27.54
N ALA A 220 5.78 -47.03 28.86
CA ALA A 220 6.86 -47.32 29.81
C ALA A 220 7.38 -48.76 29.72
N GLN A 221 6.51 -49.74 29.49
CA GLN A 221 6.89 -51.15 29.46
C GLN A 221 7.36 -51.65 28.09
N LYS A 222 6.73 -51.15 27.01
CA LYS A 222 6.91 -51.68 25.64
C LYS A 222 7.43 -50.65 24.65
N GLY A 223 7.52 -49.38 25.06
CA GLY A 223 8.02 -48.29 24.24
C GLY A 223 9.51 -48.38 23.98
N ARG A 224 9.96 -47.69 22.94
CA ARG A 224 11.39 -47.55 22.61
C ARG A 224 11.76 -46.07 22.63
N PRO A 225 12.90 -45.70 23.24
CA PRO A 225 13.33 -44.31 23.23
C PRO A 225 13.70 -43.90 21.82
N CYS A 226 13.17 -42.77 21.37
CA CYS A 226 13.50 -42.22 20.06
C CYS A 226 14.82 -41.43 20.10
N PHE A 227 15.41 -41.19 18.93
CA PHE A 227 16.64 -40.39 18.83
C PHE A 227 16.48 -39.01 19.50
N ASP A 228 15.35 -38.34 19.26
CA ASP A 228 15.06 -37.01 19.83
C ASP A 228 15.08 -37.03 21.37
N TYR A 229 14.62 -38.11 22.00
CA TYR A 229 14.69 -38.28 23.45
C TYR A 229 16.14 -38.39 23.93
N HIS A 230 16.96 -39.22 23.26
CA HIS A 230 18.37 -39.38 23.62
C HIS A 230 19.18 -38.09 23.49
N VAL A 231 18.87 -37.24 22.51
CA VAL A 231 19.54 -35.94 22.32
C VAL A 231 18.85 -34.78 23.08
N GLY A 232 17.84 -35.07 23.91
CA GLY A 232 17.17 -34.09 24.77
C GLY A 232 16.22 -33.12 24.05
N ARG A 233 15.84 -33.40 22.80
CA ARG A 233 14.87 -32.63 21.99
C ARG A 233 13.43 -33.16 22.11
N GLY A 234 13.28 -34.42 22.51
CA GLY A 234 12.00 -35.09 22.69
C GLY A 234 11.70 -35.28 24.19
N PRO A 235 10.45 -35.11 24.63
CA PRO A 235 10.07 -35.21 26.04
C PRO A 235 9.91 -36.66 26.52
N GLY A 236 9.92 -37.65 25.62
CA GLY A 236 9.90 -39.07 26.00
C GLY A 236 8.51 -39.70 26.13
N ALA A 237 7.47 -39.11 25.52
CA ALA A 237 6.12 -39.70 25.50
C ALA A 237 6.09 -41.14 24.94
N CYS A 238 6.99 -41.48 24.01
CA CYS A 238 7.12 -42.82 23.45
C CYS A 238 7.59 -43.90 24.44
N VAL A 239 8.14 -43.50 25.58
CA VAL A 239 8.61 -44.38 26.66
C VAL A 239 7.93 -44.08 27.98
N GLY A 240 6.83 -43.32 27.98
CA GLY A 240 6.11 -42.95 29.20
C GLY A 240 6.92 -42.09 30.17
N ALA A 241 7.98 -41.41 29.70
CA ALA A 241 8.84 -40.55 30.54
C ALA A 241 8.27 -39.16 30.80
N VAL A 242 7.11 -38.84 30.23
CA VAL A 242 6.38 -37.58 30.44
C VAL A 242 4.89 -37.90 30.45
N THR A 243 4.14 -37.29 31.36
CA THR A 243 2.67 -37.40 31.37
C THR A 243 2.02 -36.39 30.41
N PRO A 244 0.74 -36.58 30.02
CA PRO A 244 -0.01 -35.59 29.26
C PRO A 244 -0.02 -34.19 29.93
N GLU A 245 -0.15 -34.12 31.25
CA GLU A 245 -0.17 -32.87 32.03
C GLU A 245 1.18 -32.14 31.99
N GLU A 246 2.27 -32.88 32.18
CA GLU A 246 3.64 -32.36 32.11
C GLU A 246 3.95 -31.86 30.69
N TYR A 247 3.53 -32.61 29.67
CA TYR A 247 3.67 -32.20 28.28
C TYR A 247 2.83 -30.96 27.96
N ALA A 248 1.60 -30.86 28.48
CA ALA A 248 0.78 -29.66 28.36
C ALA A 248 1.47 -28.43 29.00
N GLY A 249 2.22 -28.63 30.08
CA GLY A 249 3.11 -27.61 30.65
C GLY A 249 4.18 -27.14 29.66
N SER A 250 4.85 -28.07 28.98
CA SER A 250 5.83 -27.78 27.93
C SER A 250 5.20 -27.02 26.76
N VAL A 251 3.99 -27.40 26.33
CA VAL A 251 3.25 -26.73 25.27
C VAL A 251 2.87 -25.30 25.66
N ARG A 252 2.42 -25.06 26.91
CA ARG A 252 2.18 -23.69 27.42
C ARG A 252 3.45 -22.84 27.38
N ARG A 253 4.61 -23.42 27.69
CA ARG A 253 5.91 -22.75 27.57
C ARG A 253 6.22 -22.39 26.11
N VAL A 254 5.91 -23.27 25.15
CA VAL A 254 6.03 -22.97 23.70
C VAL A 254 5.10 -21.83 23.29
N GLU A 255 3.84 -21.83 23.74
CA GLU A 255 2.90 -20.75 23.46
C GLU A 255 3.39 -19.41 24.03
N ARG A 256 3.96 -19.40 25.25
CA ARG A 256 4.61 -18.21 25.83
C ARG A 256 5.80 -17.75 24.98
N PHE A 257 6.66 -18.67 24.56
CA PHE A 257 7.81 -18.37 23.73
C PHE A 257 7.42 -17.76 22.37
N LEU A 258 6.40 -18.33 21.70
CA LEU A 258 5.89 -17.86 20.40
C LEU A 258 5.08 -16.55 20.50
N SER A 259 4.43 -16.30 21.63
CA SER A 259 3.79 -14.99 21.92
C SER A 259 4.79 -13.94 22.41
N GLY A 260 6.08 -14.29 22.43
CA GLY A 260 7.18 -13.40 22.73
C GLY A 260 7.46 -13.13 24.20
N ARG A 261 6.81 -13.87 25.11
CA ARG A 261 7.11 -13.88 26.55
C ARG A 261 8.32 -14.77 26.84
N ARG A 262 9.46 -14.48 26.22
CA ARG A 262 10.69 -15.26 26.35
C ARG A 262 11.37 -15.06 27.69
N GLY A 263 11.33 -13.84 28.25
CA GLY A 263 11.88 -13.54 29.57
C GLY A 263 11.34 -14.46 30.67
N GLU A 264 10.03 -14.69 30.69
CA GLU A 264 9.40 -15.63 31.65
C GLU A 264 9.98 -17.05 31.53
N VAL A 265 10.22 -17.52 30.30
CA VAL A 265 10.82 -18.84 30.05
C VAL A 265 12.28 -18.88 30.49
N VAL A 266 13.03 -17.80 30.28
CA VAL A 266 14.43 -17.67 30.74
C VAL A 266 14.51 -17.70 32.25
N ASP A 267 13.63 -16.97 32.94
CA ASP A 267 13.61 -16.90 34.40
C ASP A 267 13.25 -18.26 35.01
N GLU A 268 12.26 -18.97 34.43
CA GLU A 268 11.94 -20.36 34.80
C GLU A 268 13.15 -21.31 34.62
N LEU A 269 13.83 -21.25 33.47
CA LEU A 269 15.01 -22.09 33.21
C LEU A 269 16.18 -21.74 34.15
N LYS A 270 16.38 -20.48 34.50
CA LYS A 270 17.39 -20.09 35.50
C LYS A 270 17.07 -20.68 36.87
N ALA A 271 15.80 -20.65 37.29
CA ALA A 271 15.37 -21.28 38.54
C ALA A 271 15.56 -22.80 38.51
N GLU A 272 15.16 -23.48 37.43
CA GLU A 272 15.38 -24.93 37.24
C GLU A 272 16.87 -25.31 37.29
N MET A 273 17.74 -24.47 36.71
CA MET A 273 19.19 -24.70 36.75
C MET A 273 19.76 -24.52 38.16
N ALA A 274 19.30 -23.51 38.90
CA ALA A 274 19.72 -23.24 40.27
C ALA A 274 19.27 -24.35 41.23
N GLU A 275 18.04 -24.85 41.07
CA GLU A 275 17.51 -26.01 41.79
C GLU A 275 18.36 -27.26 41.51
N ALA A 276 18.58 -27.60 40.24
CA ALA A 276 19.39 -28.76 39.87
C ALA A 276 20.83 -28.68 40.41
N ALA A 277 21.42 -27.48 40.44
CA ALA A 277 22.73 -27.27 41.03
C ALA A 277 22.74 -27.43 42.56
N ALA A 278 21.68 -26.99 43.25
CA ALA A 278 21.50 -27.18 44.69
C ALA A 278 21.35 -28.67 45.04
N ASP A 279 20.68 -29.44 44.19
CA ASP A 279 20.52 -30.89 44.31
C ASP A 279 21.74 -31.70 43.86
N LEU A 280 22.83 -31.03 43.44
CA LEU A 280 24.06 -31.63 42.89
C LEU A 280 23.84 -32.45 41.60
N ASP A 281 22.71 -32.24 40.89
CA ASP A 281 22.44 -32.81 39.56
C ASP A 281 23.05 -31.93 38.46
N PHE A 282 24.38 -32.02 38.34
CA PHE A 282 25.15 -31.24 37.36
C PHE A 282 24.80 -31.58 35.90
N GLU A 283 24.29 -32.78 35.63
CA GLU A 283 23.86 -33.13 34.27
C GLU A 283 22.58 -32.39 33.88
N ARG A 284 21.59 -32.34 34.78
CA ARG A 284 20.36 -31.54 34.57
C ARG A 284 20.71 -30.06 34.49
N ALA A 285 21.55 -29.54 35.38
CA ALA A 285 22.00 -28.15 35.32
C ALA A 285 22.70 -27.83 33.97
N ALA A 286 23.59 -28.69 33.49
CA ALA A 286 24.26 -28.52 32.20
C ALA A 286 23.28 -28.59 31.01
N ARG A 287 22.25 -29.44 31.06
CA ARG A 287 21.18 -29.47 30.05
C ARG A 287 20.40 -28.16 30.02
N VAL A 288 20.04 -27.62 31.18
CA VAL A 288 19.31 -26.34 31.28
C VAL A 288 20.19 -25.17 30.82
N LYS A 289 21.47 -25.15 31.21
CA LYS A 289 22.44 -24.15 30.74
C LYS A 289 22.52 -24.09 29.21
N ARG A 290 22.63 -25.24 28.54
CA ARG A 290 22.63 -25.29 27.06
C ARG A 290 21.34 -24.74 26.44
N ARG A 291 20.19 -24.90 27.11
CA ARG A 291 18.93 -24.32 26.64
C ARG A 291 18.96 -22.79 26.74
N LEU A 292 19.50 -22.25 27.84
CA LEU A 292 19.69 -20.81 28.02
C LEU A 292 20.63 -20.23 26.95
N GLU A 293 21.76 -20.88 26.68
CA GLU A 293 22.71 -20.46 25.63
C GLU A 293 22.06 -20.40 24.23
N VAL A 294 21.14 -21.31 23.93
CA VAL A 294 20.37 -21.28 22.67
C VAL A 294 19.43 -20.08 22.62
N ILE A 295 18.79 -19.71 23.73
CA ILE A 295 17.92 -18.52 23.79
C ILE A 295 18.76 -17.25 23.62
N ASP A 296 19.85 -17.12 24.37
CA ASP A 296 20.71 -15.93 24.35
C ASP A 296 21.28 -15.69 22.94
N GLY A 297 21.71 -16.74 22.23
CA GLY A 297 22.23 -16.63 20.86
C GLY A 297 21.19 -16.20 19.80
N LEU A 298 19.88 -16.24 20.10
CA LEU A 298 18.85 -15.67 19.22
C LEU A 298 18.78 -14.15 19.32
N ASP A 299 19.15 -13.60 20.48
CA ASP A 299 19.05 -12.17 20.77
C ASP A 299 20.14 -11.38 20.05
N ASP A 300 21.34 -11.95 19.93
CA ASP A 300 22.50 -11.33 19.25
C ASP A 300 22.29 -11.05 17.75
N ARG A 301 21.27 -11.64 17.12
CA ARG A 301 21.00 -11.50 15.67
C ARG A 301 19.98 -10.43 15.32
N GLN A 302 19.35 -9.78 16.31
CA GLN A 302 18.23 -8.86 16.07
C GLN A 302 18.71 -7.40 16.00
N GLN A 303 18.45 -6.72 14.87
CA GLN A 303 18.94 -5.35 14.61
C GLN A 303 18.08 -4.23 15.23
N VAL A 304 16.88 -4.54 15.71
CA VAL A 304 15.96 -3.55 16.31
C VAL A 304 15.61 -4.01 17.72
N VAL A 305 16.14 -3.27 18.70
CA VAL A 305 15.90 -3.49 20.13
C VAL A 305 15.41 -2.16 20.71
N PHE A 306 14.19 -2.16 21.23
CA PHE A 306 13.65 -1.06 22.01
C PHE A 306 14.24 -1.10 23.43
N PRO A 307 14.52 0.06 24.05
CA PRO A 307 14.95 0.13 25.45
C PRO A 307 13.88 -0.36 26.43
N SER A 308 12.61 -0.25 26.04
CA SER A 308 11.44 -0.61 26.85
C SER A 308 10.83 -1.95 26.41
N ARG A 309 10.31 -2.71 27.39
CA ARG A 309 9.47 -3.90 27.14
C ARG A 309 8.18 -3.48 26.44
N VAL A 310 8.14 -3.58 25.12
CA VAL A 310 7.00 -3.17 24.29
C VAL A 310 6.56 -4.34 23.42
N ASP A 311 5.24 -4.57 23.39
CA ASP A 311 4.58 -5.55 22.53
C ASP A 311 3.73 -4.81 21.49
N ILE A 312 4.35 -4.51 20.34
CA ILE A 312 3.72 -3.79 19.22
C ILE A 312 3.83 -4.58 17.93
N ASP A 313 2.85 -4.46 17.05
CA ASP A 313 3.04 -4.75 15.63
C ASP A 313 3.10 -3.44 14.87
N VAL A 314 4.10 -3.27 13.99
CA VAL A 314 4.21 -2.09 13.12
C VAL A 314 3.87 -2.50 11.70
N VAL A 315 2.88 -1.85 11.09
CA VAL A 315 2.40 -2.18 9.76
C VAL A 315 2.70 -1.04 8.79
N GLY A 316 3.64 -1.27 7.88
CA GLY A 316 4.02 -0.33 6.82
C GLY A 316 3.42 -0.72 5.48
N PHE A 317 3.02 0.27 4.70
CA PHE A 317 2.48 0.07 3.36
C PHE A 317 3.30 0.83 2.33
N PHE A 318 3.33 0.31 1.11
CA PHE A 318 3.83 1.04 -0.05
C PHE A 318 2.93 0.73 -1.22
N ARG A 319 2.41 1.76 -1.89
CA ARG A 319 1.48 1.60 -3.01
C ARG A 319 2.20 1.91 -4.32
N GLU A 320 1.96 1.06 -5.32
CA GLU A 320 2.31 1.33 -6.71
C GLU A 320 1.06 1.11 -7.57
N GLU A 321 0.43 2.20 -7.99
CA GLU A 321 -0.75 2.19 -8.89
C GLU A 321 -1.90 1.31 -8.34
N THR A 322 -2.10 0.12 -8.93
CA THR A 322 -3.16 -0.87 -8.61
C THR A 322 -2.71 -2.00 -7.69
N ILE A 323 -1.47 -2.00 -7.21
CA ILE A 323 -1.00 -2.98 -6.22
C ILE A 323 -0.38 -2.27 -5.02
N ALA A 324 -0.35 -2.95 -3.89
CA ALA A 324 0.36 -2.47 -2.72
C ALA A 324 1.20 -3.58 -2.09
N GLY A 325 2.37 -3.20 -1.62
CA GLY A 325 3.13 -3.98 -0.66
C GLY A 325 2.67 -3.60 0.75
N ALA A 326 2.50 -4.59 1.61
CA ALA A 326 2.38 -4.38 3.05
C ALA A 326 3.50 -5.15 3.74
N CYS A 327 4.02 -4.59 4.82
CA CYS A 327 4.99 -5.23 5.68
C CYS A 327 4.50 -5.15 7.13
N VAL A 328 4.67 -6.22 7.90
CA VAL A 328 4.36 -6.27 9.32
C VAL A 328 5.61 -6.64 10.09
N PHE A 329 6.04 -5.79 11.01
CA PHE A 329 7.06 -6.12 12.00
C PHE A 329 6.38 -6.47 13.33
N ALA A 330 6.51 -7.73 13.75
CA ALA A 330 6.02 -8.15 15.06
C ALA A 330 7.12 -7.96 16.11
N VAL A 331 6.92 -7.03 17.02
CA VAL A 331 7.83 -6.70 18.13
C VAL A 331 7.23 -7.24 19.42
N ARG A 332 8.01 -8.04 20.17
CA ARG A 332 7.60 -8.54 21.48
C ARG A 332 8.75 -8.41 22.46
N ASP A 333 8.44 -8.02 23.68
CA ASP A 333 9.44 -7.72 24.73
C ASP A 333 10.52 -6.74 24.25
N GLY A 334 10.11 -5.74 23.45
CA GLY A 334 10.99 -4.73 22.87
C GLY A 334 11.89 -5.24 21.72
N ARG A 335 11.65 -6.44 21.20
CA ARG A 335 12.51 -7.05 20.18
C ARG A 335 11.75 -7.46 18.94
N MET A 336 12.32 -7.18 17.75
CA MET A 336 11.72 -7.61 16.48
C MET A 336 11.82 -9.13 16.32
N GLN A 337 10.69 -9.83 16.48
CA GLN A 337 10.65 -11.29 16.37
C GLN A 337 10.49 -11.77 14.94
N ARG A 338 9.73 -11.01 14.13
CA ARG A 338 9.31 -11.43 12.80
C ARG A 338 9.07 -10.23 11.89
N SER A 339 9.34 -10.41 10.61
CA SER A 339 8.90 -9.53 9.52
C SER A 339 8.05 -10.36 8.56
N CYS A 340 6.91 -9.84 8.12
CA CYS A 340 6.05 -10.46 7.13
C CYS A 340 5.83 -9.49 5.98
N GLU A 341 5.82 -9.98 4.74
CA GLU A 341 5.61 -9.17 3.55
C GLU A 341 4.43 -9.72 2.76
N PHE A 342 3.55 -8.82 2.29
CA PHE A 342 2.33 -9.15 1.57
C PHE A 342 2.23 -8.32 0.30
N ILE A 343 1.61 -8.91 -0.73
CA ILE A 343 1.23 -8.21 -1.96
C ILE A 343 -0.29 -8.21 -2.04
N LEU A 344 -0.85 -7.01 -2.06
CA LEU A 344 -2.27 -6.74 -2.09
C LEU A 344 -2.65 -6.37 -3.52
N ASP A 345 -3.75 -6.95 -4.01
CA ASP A 345 -4.35 -6.53 -5.26
C ASP A 345 -5.37 -5.48 -4.90
N LYS A 346 -5.17 -4.26 -5.40
CA LYS A 346 -6.23 -3.27 -5.31
C LYS A 346 -7.12 -3.48 -6.53
N GLY A 347 -8.38 -3.83 -6.29
CA GLY A 347 -9.45 -3.33 -7.13
C GLY A 347 -9.28 -1.81 -7.27
N LEU A 348 -9.62 -1.27 -8.42
CA LEU A 348 -9.33 0.12 -8.82
C LEU A 348 -9.60 1.11 -7.66
N ASP A 349 -8.57 1.90 -7.33
CA ASP A 349 -8.67 3.13 -6.54
C ASP A 349 -9.17 3.06 -5.07
N VAL A 350 -8.70 2.06 -4.30
CA VAL A 350 -8.94 2.03 -2.84
C VAL A 350 -8.05 3.03 -2.10
N GLY A 351 -8.67 3.96 -1.35
CA GLY A 351 -8.00 4.92 -0.47
C GLY A 351 -7.06 4.26 0.55
N GLU A 352 -6.14 5.04 1.12
CA GLU A 352 -5.13 4.50 2.03
C GLU A 352 -5.75 3.95 3.32
N GLU A 353 -6.69 4.67 3.94
CA GLU A 353 -7.37 4.24 5.16
C GLU A 353 -8.12 2.92 4.98
N GLU A 354 -8.84 2.76 3.87
CA GLU A 354 -9.58 1.54 3.58
C GLU A 354 -8.64 0.36 3.27
N LEU A 355 -7.51 0.62 2.60
CA LEU A 355 -6.45 -0.37 2.41
C LEU A 355 -5.93 -0.89 3.76
N VAL A 356 -5.61 0.04 4.66
CA VAL A 356 -5.04 -0.28 5.97
C VAL A 356 -6.07 -1.00 6.84
N SER A 357 -7.30 -0.48 6.94
CA SER A 357 -8.39 -1.11 7.72
C SER A 357 -8.71 -2.52 7.19
N GLY A 358 -8.84 -2.67 5.87
CA GLY A 358 -9.07 -3.98 5.24
C GLY A 358 -7.94 -4.97 5.48
N PHE A 359 -6.69 -4.52 5.40
CA PHE A 359 -5.52 -5.36 5.71
C PHE A 359 -5.50 -5.81 7.17
N ILE A 360 -5.72 -4.91 8.13
CA ILE A 360 -5.75 -5.22 9.57
C ILE A 360 -6.81 -6.29 9.86
N LYS A 361 -8.03 -6.10 9.36
CA LYS A 361 -9.14 -7.05 9.53
C LYS A 361 -8.75 -8.44 9.03
N ARG A 362 -8.11 -8.54 7.86
CA ARG A 362 -7.71 -9.82 7.29
C ARG A 362 -6.52 -10.46 8.00
N TYR A 363 -5.46 -9.68 8.23
CA TYR A 363 -4.22 -10.17 8.85
C TYR A 363 -4.48 -10.74 10.26
N TYR A 364 -5.21 -10.00 11.10
CA TYR A 364 -5.56 -10.45 12.45
C TYR A 364 -6.76 -11.41 12.51
N ASP A 365 -7.35 -11.76 11.37
CA ASP A 365 -8.25 -12.90 11.26
C ASP A 365 -7.53 -14.23 11.21
N GLU A 366 -6.37 -14.23 10.55
CA GLU A 366 -5.59 -15.43 10.36
C GLU A 366 -4.66 -15.71 11.56
N THR A 367 -4.31 -14.71 12.38
CA THR A 367 -3.36 -14.95 13.49
C THR A 367 -3.99 -14.86 14.88
N SER A 368 -3.52 -15.72 15.80
CA SER A 368 -3.83 -15.64 17.23
C SER A 368 -2.79 -14.83 18.03
N ASP A 369 -1.76 -14.31 17.37
CA ASP A 369 -0.65 -13.54 17.95
C ASP A 369 -0.94 -12.03 17.83
N ILE A 370 -1.78 -11.51 18.72
CA ILE A 370 -2.23 -10.11 18.73
C ILE A 370 -1.42 -9.31 19.78
N PRO A 371 -0.79 -8.17 19.41
CA PRO A 371 0.02 -7.35 20.31
C PRO A 371 -0.83 -6.52 21.30
N GLY A 372 -0.18 -5.74 22.16
CA GLY A 372 -0.86 -4.72 22.97
C GLY A 372 -1.19 -3.46 22.19
N GLU A 373 -0.50 -3.23 21.08
CA GLU A 373 -0.68 -2.05 20.26
C GLU A 373 -0.29 -2.36 18.81
N VAL A 374 -1.02 -1.78 17.84
CA VAL A 374 -0.77 -1.90 16.41
C VAL A 374 -0.51 -0.50 15.85
N ASP A 375 0.70 -0.29 15.34
CA ASP A 375 1.17 0.97 14.77
C ASP A 375 0.93 1.03 13.25
N VAL A 376 0.28 2.10 12.81
CA VAL A 376 0.00 2.38 11.38
C VAL A 376 0.32 3.83 11.01
N ALA A 377 0.54 4.08 9.71
CA ALA A 377 0.92 5.42 9.21
C ALA A 377 -0.25 6.42 9.12
N VAL A 378 -1.47 5.90 8.97
CA VAL A 378 -2.69 6.69 8.77
C VAL A 378 -3.58 6.63 10.01
N GLU A 379 -4.40 7.66 10.15
CA GLU A 379 -5.47 7.69 11.14
C GLU A 379 -6.69 6.98 10.54
N LEU A 380 -7.29 6.06 11.29
CA LEU A 380 -8.45 5.30 10.82
C LEU A 380 -9.70 5.78 11.55
N GLU A 381 -10.76 6.09 10.80
CA GLU A 381 -12.06 6.44 11.38
C GLU A 381 -12.61 5.32 12.29
N ASP A 382 -12.30 4.05 11.99
CA ASP A 382 -12.72 2.89 12.76
C ASP A 382 -11.64 2.33 13.71
N ALA A 383 -10.66 3.14 14.10
CA ALA A 383 -9.55 2.73 14.97
C ALA A 383 -10.02 2.18 16.33
N GLU A 384 -10.98 2.82 16.99
CA GLU A 384 -11.51 2.37 18.28
C GLU A 384 -12.19 1.00 18.15
N LEU A 385 -13.06 0.84 17.15
CA LEU A 385 -13.78 -0.39 16.87
C LEU A 385 -12.84 -1.56 16.53
N LEU A 386 -11.80 -1.29 15.73
CA LEU A 386 -10.75 -2.27 15.44
C LEU A 386 -9.97 -2.63 16.71
N GLY A 387 -9.67 -1.67 17.57
CA GLY A 387 -9.03 -1.90 18.86
C GLY A 387 -9.86 -2.77 19.80
N GLU A 388 -11.17 -2.52 19.88
CA GLU A 388 -12.13 -3.33 20.64
C GLU A 388 -12.22 -4.75 20.10
N TRP A 389 -12.30 -4.92 18.78
CA TRP A 389 -12.34 -6.23 18.13
C TRP A 389 -11.07 -7.04 18.42
N LEU A 390 -9.89 -6.42 18.27
CA LEU A 390 -8.60 -7.05 18.60
C LEU A 390 -8.49 -7.36 20.10
N THR A 391 -9.02 -6.47 20.96
CA THR A 391 -9.10 -6.67 22.41
C THR A 391 -9.95 -7.89 22.74
N GLY A 392 -11.11 -8.04 22.10
CA GLY A 392 -11.99 -9.19 22.26
C GLY A 392 -11.33 -10.50 21.85
N LYS A 393 -10.63 -10.52 20.71
CA LYS A 393 -9.86 -11.69 20.26
C LYS A 393 -8.70 -12.05 21.18
N ARG A 394 -7.98 -11.04 21.69
CA ARG A 394 -6.80 -11.22 22.56
C ARG A 394 -7.17 -11.54 24.00
N GLY A 395 -8.34 -11.07 24.46
CA GLY A 395 -8.75 -11.05 25.88
C GLY A 395 -8.03 -10.00 26.73
N ARG A 396 -7.24 -9.10 26.12
CA ARG A 396 -6.51 -8.00 26.76
C ARG A 396 -6.48 -6.80 25.83
N VAL A 397 -6.44 -5.59 26.41
CA VAL A 397 -6.50 -4.32 25.66
C VAL A 397 -5.46 -4.26 24.55
N CYS A 398 -5.93 -4.09 23.32
CA CYS A 398 -5.17 -3.82 22.12
C CYS A 398 -5.59 -2.46 21.56
N ARG A 399 -4.64 -1.57 21.27
CA ARG A 399 -4.92 -0.23 20.74
C ARG A 399 -4.35 -0.08 19.34
N LEU A 400 -5.03 0.65 18.48
CA LEU A 400 -4.41 1.17 17.25
C LEU A 400 -3.76 2.51 17.57
N HIS A 401 -2.56 2.73 17.03
CA HIS A 401 -1.77 3.92 17.32
C HIS A 401 -1.08 4.41 16.03
N ARG A 402 -0.97 5.74 15.91
CA ARG A 402 -0.31 6.41 14.78
C ARG A 402 0.94 7.12 15.27
N PRO A 403 2.13 6.51 15.19
CA PRO A 403 3.34 7.12 15.70
C PRO A 403 3.78 8.29 14.80
N GLN A 404 3.79 9.50 15.35
CA GLN A 404 4.22 10.71 14.64
C GLN A 404 5.71 11.03 14.80
N ARG A 405 6.35 10.57 15.89
CA ARG A 405 7.76 10.83 16.22
C ARG A 405 8.36 9.72 17.10
N GLY A 406 9.68 9.71 17.23
CA GLY A 406 10.42 8.76 18.08
C GLY A 406 10.70 7.41 17.43
N GLU A 407 11.11 6.43 18.23
CA GLU A 407 11.57 5.11 17.76
C GLU A 407 10.49 4.33 16.99
N LYS A 408 9.23 4.38 17.45
CA LYS A 408 8.09 3.74 16.77
C LYS A 408 7.89 4.29 15.35
N ARG A 409 8.01 5.62 15.17
CA ARG A 409 7.94 6.26 13.85
C ARG A 409 9.09 5.82 12.95
N HIS A 410 10.31 5.75 13.48
CA HIS A 410 11.47 5.28 12.72
C HIS A 410 11.33 3.80 12.29
N LEU A 411 10.75 2.96 13.15
CA LEU A 411 10.46 1.57 12.83
C LEU A 411 9.38 1.46 11.75
N LEU A 412 8.35 2.30 11.80
CA LEU A 412 7.31 2.39 10.77
C LEU A 412 7.89 2.77 9.41
N GLU A 413 8.76 3.78 9.33
CA GLU A 413 9.46 4.15 8.09
C GLU A 413 10.32 3.00 7.54
N THR A 414 10.95 2.24 8.43
CA THR A 414 11.68 1.03 8.04
C THR A 414 10.74 -0.04 7.48
N CYS A 415 9.56 -0.20 8.09
CA CYS A 415 8.54 -1.11 7.64
C CYS A 415 7.99 -0.73 6.25
N GLU A 416 7.69 0.55 6.01
CA GLU A 416 7.28 1.09 4.70
C GLU A 416 8.33 0.84 3.61
N ARG A 417 9.63 1.04 3.92
CA ARG A 417 10.72 0.71 2.99
C ARG A 417 10.77 -0.78 2.65
N ASN A 418 10.50 -1.66 3.63
CA ASN A 418 10.44 -3.10 3.37
C ASN A 418 9.22 -3.47 2.52
N ALA A 419 8.07 -2.86 2.76
CA ALA A 419 6.88 -3.00 1.92
C ALA A 419 7.18 -2.59 0.47
N ARG A 420 7.90 -1.48 0.27
CA ARG A 420 8.37 -1.04 -1.05
C ARG A 420 9.27 -2.08 -1.71
N HIS A 421 10.29 -2.57 -1.00
CA HIS A 421 11.20 -3.57 -1.56
C HIS A 421 10.48 -4.88 -1.90
N ALA A 422 9.54 -5.32 -1.07
CA ALA A 422 8.72 -6.49 -1.33
C ALA A 422 7.91 -6.33 -2.63
N LEU A 423 7.26 -5.18 -2.80
CA LEU A 423 6.49 -4.87 -4.01
C LEU A 423 7.37 -4.84 -5.26
N MET A 424 8.51 -4.17 -5.20
CA MET A 424 9.44 -4.08 -6.32
C MET A 424 9.97 -5.46 -6.73
N ARG A 425 10.33 -6.32 -5.76
CA ARG A 425 10.72 -7.72 -6.05
C ARG A 425 9.59 -8.52 -6.68
N TYR A 426 8.36 -8.32 -6.22
CA TYR A 426 7.18 -8.96 -6.81
C TYR A 426 7.03 -8.54 -8.28
N MET A 427 7.01 -7.24 -8.56
CA MET A 427 6.85 -6.69 -9.91
C MET A 427 7.93 -7.18 -10.88
N MET A 428 9.19 -7.22 -10.44
CA MET A 428 10.30 -7.74 -11.25
C MET A 428 10.15 -9.23 -11.55
N ARG A 429 9.74 -10.03 -10.56
CA ARG A 429 9.61 -11.49 -10.72
C ARG A 429 8.42 -11.89 -11.60
N THR A 430 7.33 -11.14 -11.55
CA THR A 430 6.10 -11.47 -12.28
C THR A 430 6.01 -10.83 -13.66
N GLY A 431 6.95 -9.94 -14.03
CA GLY A 431 6.84 -9.18 -15.28
C GLY A 431 5.67 -8.20 -15.27
N TYR A 432 5.17 -7.84 -14.09
CA TYR A 432 3.92 -7.10 -13.93
C TYR A 432 3.91 -5.74 -14.65
N ALA A 433 5.06 -5.08 -14.74
CA ALA A 433 5.20 -3.84 -15.48
C ALA A 433 5.02 -4.03 -17.00
N ASP A 434 5.48 -5.15 -17.57
CA ASP A 434 5.32 -5.47 -18.99
C ASP A 434 3.86 -5.81 -19.30
N ASP A 435 3.25 -6.71 -18.52
CA ASP A 435 1.83 -7.10 -18.69
C ASP A 435 0.90 -5.89 -18.60
N ARG A 436 1.18 -4.98 -17.66
CA ARG A 436 0.41 -3.74 -17.53
C ARG A 436 0.64 -2.80 -18.70
N ALA A 437 1.88 -2.58 -19.13
CA ALA A 437 2.15 -1.70 -20.27
C ALA A 437 1.40 -2.19 -21.52
N ASN A 438 1.43 -3.49 -21.79
CA ASN A 438 0.68 -4.11 -22.89
C ASN A 438 -0.83 -3.88 -22.73
N ARG A 439 -1.38 -4.09 -21.53
CA ARG A 439 -2.79 -3.83 -21.24
C ARG A 439 -3.16 -2.35 -21.43
N ALA A 440 -2.31 -1.43 -21.00
CA ALA A 440 -2.52 0.01 -21.16
C ALA A 440 -2.62 0.40 -22.64
N LEU A 441 -1.75 -0.16 -23.47
CA LEU A 441 -1.74 0.10 -24.92
C LEU A 441 -3.00 -0.44 -25.60
N LEU A 442 -3.46 -1.65 -25.24
CA LEU A 442 -4.72 -2.22 -25.74
C LEU A 442 -5.95 -1.43 -25.26
N GLU A 443 -5.95 -0.99 -24.00
CA GLU A 443 -7.02 -0.15 -23.47
C GLU A 443 -7.05 1.23 -24.16
N LEU A 444 -5.89 1.82 -24.46
CA LEU A 444 -5.82 3.07 -25.23
C LEU A 444 -6.24 2.90 -26.68
N GLU A 445 -5.87 1.79 -27.32
CA GLU A 445 -6.34 1.45 -28.67
C GLU A 445 -7.87 1.47 -28.73
N SER A 446 -8.51 0.74 -27.81
CA SER A 446 -9.96 0.64 -27.76
C SER A 446 -10.62 1.97 -27.38
N ALA A 447 -10.09 2.68 -26.37
CA ALA A 447 -10.70 3.92 -25.88
C ALA A 447 -10.59 5.08 -26.87
N LEU A 448 -9.47 5.14 -27.60
CA LEU A 448 -9.21 6.20 -28.59
C LEU A 448 -9.49 5.74 -30.02
N ALA A 449 -10.18 4.60 -30.21
CA ALA A 449 -10.52 4.04 -31.52
C ALA A 449 -9.34 4.01 -32.51
N LEU A 450 -8.14 3.65 -32.03
CA LEU A 450 -6.92 3.61 -32.84
C LEU A 450 -6.91 2.36 -33.74
N PRO A 451 -6.24 2.41 -34.90
CA PRO A 451 -6.14 1.24 -35.79
C PRO A 451 -5.29 0.10 -35.23
N ALA A 452 -4.41 0.40 -34.26
CA ALA A 452 -3.53 -0.56 -33.59
C ALA A 452 -3.07 0.02 -32.23
N PRO A 453 -2.54 -0.81 -31.31
CA PRO A 453 -1.96 -0.34 -30.06
C PRO A 453 -0.84 0.68 -30.29
N PRO A 454 -0.83 1.83 -29.58
CA PRO A 454 0.14 2.90 -29.84
C PRO A 454 1.50 2.59 -29.23
N LEU A 455 2.33 1.81 -29.93
CA LEU A 455 3.64 1.38 -29.46
C LEU A 455 4.60 2.55 -29.25
N ARG A 456 4.48 3.63 -30.04
CA ARG A 456 5.23 4.87 -29.88
C ARG A 456 4.30 6.05 -29.63
N ILE A 457 4.43 6.65 -28.45
CA ILE A 457 3.66 7.84 -28.03
C ILE A 457 4.62 9.03 -27.93
N GLU A 458 4.32 10.13 -28.61
CA GLU A 458 5.04 11.41 -28.45
C GLU A 458 4.14 12.41 -27.73
N CYS A 459 4.65 13.04 -26.67
CA CYS A 459 3.93 14.05 -25.92
C CYS A 459 4.65 15.40 -25.89
N PHE A 460 3.89 16.46 -26.15
CA PHE A 460 4.40 17.84 -26.20
C PHE A 460 3.80 18.69 -25.09
N ASP A 461 4.67 19.28 -24.28
CA ASP A 461 4.36 20.36 -23.34
C ASP A 461 4.92 21.69 -23.87
N ILE A 462 4.11 22.75 -23.86
CA ILE A 462 4.54 24.10 -24.21
C ILE A 462 4.53 24.95 -22.95
N SER A 463 5.71 25.46 -22.61
CA SER A 463 5.88 26.30 -21.44
C SER A 463 6.55 27.63 -21.82
N THR A 464 5.93 28.74 -21.38
CA THR A 464 6.42 30.10 -21.62
C THR A 464 7.09 30.67 -20.37
N ILE A 465 8.31 31.20 -20.51
CA ILE A 465 9.09 31.81 -19.43
C ILE A 465 9.02 33.33 -19.51
N HIS A 466 8.48 33.98 -18.47
CA HIS A 466 8.48 35.44 -18.27
C HIS A 466 8.08 36.25 -19.54
N GLY A 467 7.20 35.70 -20.38
CA GLY A 467 6.73 36.34 -21.62
C GLY A 467 7.76 36.42 -22.77
N ALA A 468 9.00 35.98 -22.60
CA ALA A 468 10.09 36.21 -23.56
C ALA A 468 10.65 34.95 -24.22
N PHE A 469 10.62 33.79 -23.55
CA PHE A 469 11.16 32.54 -24.09
C PHE A 469 10.15 31.40 -23.98
N THR A 470 9.59 30.97 -25.11
CA THR A 470 8.74 29.78 -25.19
C THR A 470 9.57 28.56 -25.58
N VAL A 471 9.39 27.48 -24.82
CA VAL A 471 10.09 26.21 -25.03
C VAL A 471 9.05 25.11 -25.10
N ALA A 472 9.15 24.28 -26.13
CA ALA A 472 8.40 23.05 -26.19
C ALA A 472 9.28 21.86 -25.79
N SER A 473 8.75 21.02 -24.93
CA SER A 473 9.37 19.81 -24.41
C SER A 473 8.66 18.60 -25.02
N MET A 474 9.42 17.76 -25.71
CA MET A 474 8.92 16.53 -26.31
C MET A 474 9.47 15.33 -25.53
N VAL A 475 8.57 14.54 -24.97
CA VAL A 475 8.89 13.25 -24.36
C VAL A 475 8.35 12.12 -25.22
N VAL A 476 9.00 10.97 -25.14
CA VAL A 476 8.68 9.81 -25.96
C VAL A 476 8.49 8.60 -25.06
N PHE A 477 7.42 7.85 -25.31
CA PHE A 477 7.19 6.55 -24.72
C PHE A 477 7.22 5.50 -25.83
N THR A 478 7.93 4.40 -25.59
CA THR A 478 8.00 3.24 -26.50
C THR A 478 7.62 1.98 -25.72
N ASN A 479 6.68 1.21 -26.25
CA ASN A 479 6.04 0.07 -25.59
C ASN A 479 5.56 0.41 -24.18
N GLY A 480 4.90 1.56 -24.02
CA GLY A 480 4.37 2.05 -22.75
C GLY A 480 5.42 2.50 -21.73
N ARG A 481 6.70 2.66 -22.13
CA ARG A 481 7.79 3.09 -21.24
C ARG A 481 8.50 4.34 -21.74
N ALA A 482 8.88 5.22 -20.83
CA ALA A 482 9.66 6.41 -21.13
C ALA A 482 11.00 6.09 -21.83
N ASP A 483 11.15 6.55 -23.08
CA ASP A 483 12.41 6.49 -23.84
C ASP A 483 13.13 7.84 -23.78
N LYS A 484 13.90 8.02 -22.69
CA LYS A 484 14.64 9.26 -22.41
C LYS A 484 15.67 9.62 -23.48
N SER A 485 16.15 8.65 -24.25
CA SER A 485 17.13 8.89 -25.33
C SER A 485 16.53 9.69 -26.50
N GLN A 486 15.20 9.61 -26.65
CA GLN A 486 14.43 10.24 -27.72
C GLN A 486 13.84 11.60 -27.31
N TYR A 487 14.10 12.08 -26.09
CA TYR A 487 13.55 13.36 -25.63
C TYR A 487 14.17 14.53 -26.38
N ARG A 488 13.36 15.51 -26.76
CA ARG A 488 13.82 16.69 -27.52
C ARG A 488 13.26 17.96 -26.91
N ARG A 489 13.99 19.05 -27.06
CA ARG A 489 13.57 20.39 -26.67
C ARG A 489 13.62 21.28 -27.89
N PHE A 490 12.58 22.09 -28.05
CA PHE A 490 12.47 23.03 -29.16
C PHE A 490 12.39 24.43 -28.59
N ARG A 491 13.37 25.27 -28.92
CA ARG A 491 13.29 26.70 -28.64
C ARG A 491 12.42 27.36 -29.71
N VAL A 492 11.29 27.91 -29.30
CA VAL A 492 10.35 28.59 -30.18
C VAL A 492 10.83 30.02 -30.40
N ARG A 493 10.76 30.52 -31.64
CA ARG A 493 11.13 31.90 -31.96
C ARG A 493 9.85 32.73 -32.02
N SER A 494 9.59 33.54 -30.99
CA SER A 494 8.46 34.50 -31.01
C SER A 494 8.64 35.48 -32.17
N ILE A 495 7.70 35.49 -33.11
CA ILE A 495 7.65 36.44 -34.24
C ILE A 495 6.90 37.73 -33.86
N THR A 496 6.03 37.67 -32.84
CA THR A 496 5.03 38.71 -32.55
C THR A 496 5.19 39.40 -31.19
N GLY A 497 6.21 39.10 -30.39
CA GLY A 497 6.45 39.77 -29.09
C GLY A 497 5.48 39.35 -27.97
N GLU A 498 4.36 38.73 -28.29
CA GLU A 498 3.43 38.06 -27.36
C GLU A 498 3.56 36.53 -27.47
N ALA A 499 3.56 35.84 -26.33
CA ALA A 499 3.59 34.39 -26.29
C ALA A 499 2.22 33.82 -26.67
N ASN A 500 2.15 33.15 -27.82
CA ASN A 500 0.96 32.43 -28.27
C ASN A 500 1.28 30.93 -28.34
N ASP A 501 0.71 30.17 -27.42
CA ASP A 501 0.96 28.73 -27.30
C ASP A 501 0.47 27.94 -28.53
N PHE A 502 -0.53 28.44 -29.26
CA PHE A 502 -1.03 27.81 -30.50
C PHE A 502 -0.01 27.88 -31.63
N LEU A 503 0.52 29.08 -31.90
CA LEU A 503 1.53 29.29 -32.93
C LEU A 503 2.82 28.54 -32.58
N SER A 504 3.14 28.50 -31.29
CA SER A 504 4.28 27.75 -30.76
C SER A 504 4.13 26.24 -31.03
N MET A 505 2.93 25.68 -30.85
CA MET A 505 2.63 24.29 -31.17
C MET A 505 2.80 24.00 -32.66
N GLN A 506 2.23 24.85 -33.52
CA GLN A 506 2.34 24.69 -34.98
C GLN A 506 3.81 24.75 -35.45
N GLU A 507 4.61 25.70 -34.95
CA GLU A 507 6.04 25.79 -35.27
C GLU A 507 6.80 24.51 -34.88
N VAL A 508 6.52 23.99 -33.68
CA VAL A 508 7.23 22.82 -33.13
C VAL A 508 6.88 21.56 -33.89
N LEU A 509 5.59 21.32 -34.13
CA LEU A 509 5.14 20.15 -34.91
C LEU A 509 5.60 20.25 -36.36
N GLY A 510 5.53 21.44 -36.97
CA GLY A 510 6.08 21.71 -38.30
C GLY A 510 7.57 21.39 -38.41
N ARG A 511 8.34 21.69 -37.35
CA ARG A 511 9.77 21.37 -37.27
C ARG A 511 10.05 19.92 -36.94
N ARG A 512 9.24 19.25 -36.12
CA ARG A 512 9.46 17.83 -35.74
C ARG A 512 9.13 16.90 -36.89
N TYR A 513 8.03 17.19 -37.58
CA TYR A 513 7.46 16.33 -38.62
C TYR A 513 7.81 16.79 -40.04
N ALA A 514 8.74 17.73 -40.18
CA ALA A 514 9.33 18.06 -41.47
C ALA A 514 9.93 16.80 -42.13
N PRO A 515 9.80 16.62 -43.47
CA PRO A 515 10.25 15.42 -44.16
C PRO A 515 11.71 15.04 -43.88
N GLU A 516 12.60 16.04 -43.81
CA GLU A 516 14.02 15.84 -43.52
C GLU A 516 14.29 15.24 -42.13
N ARG A 517 13.50 15.64 -41.13
CA ARG A 517 13.63 15.16 -39.75
C ARG A 517 12.88 13.87 -39.49
N MET A 518 11.82 13.59 -40.25
CA MET A 518 11.17 12.27 -40.26
C MET A 518 12.05 11.19 -40.91
N ALA A 519 12.95 11.59 -41.81
CA ALA A 519 13.94 10.70 -42.42
C ALA A 519 15.22 10.52 -41.58
N ASP A 520 15.43 11.33 -40.54
CA ASP A 520 16.59 11.23 -39.65
C ASP A 520 16.32 10.19 -38.56
N GLU A 521 17.04 9.06 -38.61
CA GLU A 521 16.96 7.96 -37.65
C GLU A 521 17.15 8.42 -36.19
N ARG A 522 17.81 9.57 -35.96
CA ARG A 522 18.00 10.15 -34.62
C ARG A 522 16.73 10.69 -34.00
N PHE A 523 15.69 11.04 -34.77
CA PHE A 523 14.41 11.51 -34.25
C PHE A 523 13.38 10.39 -34.08
N GLY A 524 13.74 9.15 -34.45
CA GLY A 524 12.89 7.98 -34.37
C GLY A 524 11.81 7.95 -35.45
N SER A 525 11.05 6.85 -35.48
CA SER A 525 9.94 6.67 -36.41
C SER A 525 8.79 7.63 -36.12
N ARG A 526 7.83 7.68 -37.05
CA ARG A 526 6.53 8.30 -36.85
C ARG A 526 5.86 7.76 -35.56
N PRO A 527 5.24 8.61 -34.72
CA PRO A 527 4.47 8.13 -33.58
C PRO A 527 3.15 7.50 -34.02
N ASP A 528 2.70 6.53 -33.23
CA ASP A 528 1.39 5.90 -33.38
C ASP A 528 0.30 6.74 -32.68
N LEU A 529 0.69 7.53 -31.68
CA LEU A 529 -0.17 8.49 -30.98
C LEU A 529 0.60 9.77 -30.62
N LEU A 530 0.03 10.91 -30.96
CA LEU A 530 0.49 12.24 -30.54
C LEU A 530 -0.38 12.75 -29.38
N VAL A 531 0.24 13.10 -28.26
CA VAL A 531 -0.44 13.69 -27.10
C VAL A 531 -0.01 15.14 -26.96
N VAL A 532 -0.97 16.07 -26.94
CA VAL A 532 -0.70 17.49 -26.65
C VAL A 532 -1.19 17.84 -25.25
N ASP A 533 -0.32 18.46 -24.45
CA ASP A 533 -0.73 18.98 -23.14
C ASP A 533 -1.55 20.26 -23.34
N GLY A 534 -2.86 20.14 -23.24
CA GLY A 534 -3.82 21.18 -23.57
C GLY A 534 -5.18 20.64 -23.98
N GLY A 535 -6.20 21.48 -23.85
CA GLY A 535 -7.58 21.14 -24.23
C GLY A 535 -7.82 21.22 -25.75
N LYS A 536 -9.11 21.32 -26.13
CA LYS A 536 -9.55 21.43 -27.53
C LYS A 536 -8.74 22.43 -28.37
N PRO A 537 -8.41 23.66 -27.89
CA PRO A 537 -7.70 24.63 -28.72
C PRO A 537 -6.30 24.15 -29.17
N GLN A 538 -5.54 23.49 -28.29
CA GLN A 538 -4.23 22.94 -28.60
C GLN A 538 -4.32 21.75 -29.54
N LEU A 539 -5.34 20.89 -29.35
CA LEU A 539 -5.66 19.79 -30.23
C LEU A 539 -5.96 20.26 -31.66
N THR A 540 -6.81 21.30 -31.81
CA THR A 540 -7.13 21.88 -33.12
C THR A 540 -5.87 22.44 -33.80
N ALA A 541 -5.01 23.15 -33.07
CA ALA A 541 -3.77 23.69 -33.62
C ALA A 541 -2.84 22.58 -34.14
N ALA A 542 -2.76 21.45 -33.43
CA ALA A 542 -1.98 20.28 -33.83
C ALA A 542 -2.55 19.62 -35.09
N LEU A 543 -3.88 19.43 -35.15
CA LEU A 543 -4.58 18.86 -36.32
C LEU A 543 -4.33 19.69 -37.59
N THR A 544 -4.51 21.01 -37.52
CA THR A 544 -4.29 21.91 -38.66
C THR A 544 -2.86 21.80 -39.20
N GLN A 545 -1.87 21.68 -38.31
CA GLN A 545 -0.47 21.56 -38.72
C GLN A 545 -0.15 20.20 -39.34
N LEU A 546 -0.73 19.11 -38.83
CA LEU A 546 -0.56 17.77 -39.39
C LEU A 546 -1.20 17.66 -40.78
N GLU A 547 -2.39 18.25 -40.95
CA GLU A 547 -3.08 18.32 -42.25
C GLU A 547 -2.26 19.10 -43.28
N ALA A 548 -1.68 20.25 -42.89
CA ALA A 548 -0.80 21.04 -43.75
C ALA A 548 0.47 20.29 -44.19
N LEU A 549 0.93 19.31 -43.39
CA LEU A 549 2.05 18.44 -43.71
C LEU A 549 1.64 17.17 -44.48
N GLY A 550 0.35 16.92 -44.67
CA GLY A 550 -0.18 15.71 -45.29
C GLY A 550 0.04 14.45 -44.43
N LEU A 551 0.03 14.58 -43.10
CA LEU A 551 0.28 13.49 -42.16
C LEU A 551 -0.99 13.10 -41.42
N ASP A 552 -1.28 11.79 -41.39
CA ASP A 552 -2.46 11.22 -40.76
C ASP A 552 -2.15 10.55 -39.40
N ILE A 553 -1.63 11.33 -38.44
CA ILE A 553 -1.21 10.80 -37.12
C ILE A 553 -2.37 10.94 -36.13
N PRO A 554 -2.80 9.87 -35.44
CA PRO A 554 -3.77 9.97 -34.36
C PRO A 554 -3.29 10.94 -33.28
N VAL A 555 -4.13 11.89 -32.90
CA VAL A 555 -3.79 12.94 -31.93
C VAL A 555 -4.89 13.09 -30.88
N CYS A 556 -4.49 13.25 -29.61
CA CYS A 556 -5.40 13.59 -28.53
C CYS A 556 -4.84 14.74 -27.68
N GLY A 557 -5.75 15.54 -27.13
CA GLY A 557 -5.44 16.59 -26.17
C GLY A 557 -5.70 16.11 -24.75
N LEU A 558 -4.83 16.48 -23.81
CA LEU A 558 -4.98 16.13 -22.40
C LEU A 558 -5.12 17.40 -21.56
N ALA A 559 -6.26 17.54 -20.86
CA ALA A 559 -6.51 18.69 -19.99
C ALA A 559 -6.05 18.45 -18.54
N LYS A 560 -5.81 19.56 -17.82
CA LYS A 560 -5.20 19.59 -16.48
C LYS A 560 -6.09 19.16 -15.31
N ALA A 561 -7.41 19.41 -15.38
CA ALA A 561 -8.29 19.28 -14.21
C ALA A 561 -8.77 17.85 -13.95
N ASP A 562 -9.14 17.11 -15.01
CA ASP A 562 -9.90 15.86 -14.86
C ASP A 562 -9.35 14.70 -15.71
N GLU A 563 -8.15 14.84 -16.28
CA GLU A 563 -7.51 13.83 -17.15
C GLU A 563 -8.40 13.39 -18.33
N GLU A 564 -9.31 14.28 -18.70
CA GLU A 564 -10.14 14.21 -19.88
C GLU A 564 -9.27 14.17 -21.14
N VAL A 565 -9.50 13.15 -21.97
CA VAL A 565 -8.80 12.98 -23.23
C VAL A 565 -9.67 13.49 -24.37
N PHE A 566 -9.32 14.63 -24.93
CA PHE A 566 -10.01 15.22 -26.07
C PHE A 566 -9.57 14.54 -27.37
N VAL A 567 -10.55 14.16 -28.19
CA VAL A 567 -10.35 13.46 -29.47
C VAL A 567 -11.00 14.24 -30.63
N PRO A 568 -10.52 14.10 -31.88
CA PRO A 568 -11.01 14.89 -33.00
C PRO A 568 -12.42 14.51 -33.51
N TRP A 569 -12.92 13.31 -33.20
CA TRP A 569 -14.19 12.79 -33.71
C TRP A 569 -15.36 12.94 -32.73
N ASP A 570 -15.12 13.39 -31.50
CA ASP A 570 -16.16 13.59 -30.50
C ASP A 570 -15.96 14.95 -29.80
N ASP A 571 -17.07 15.61 -29.52
CA ASP A 571 -17.09 16.85 -28.77
C ASP A 571 -17.01 16.62 -27.26
N ALA A 572 -17.42 15.45 -26.79
CA ALA A 572 -17.24 15.02 -25.42
C ALA A 572 -15.81 14.44 -25.22
N PRO A 573 -15.17 14.70 -24.07
CA PRO A 573 -13.90 14.06 -23.75
C PRO A 573 -14.09 12.55 -23.53
N VAL A 574 -13.12 11.76 -23.97
CA VAL A 574 -13.02 10.35 -23.63
C VAL A 574 -12.54 10.24 -22.18
N VAL A 575 -13.40 9.69 -21.34
CA VAL A 575 -13.09 9.42 -19.93
C VAL A 575 -12.50 8.01 -19.83
N LEU A 576 -11.21 7.92 -19.54
CA LEU A 576 -10.57 6.65 -19.24
C LEU A 576 -11.00 6.19 -17.84
N PRO A 577 -11.32 4.90 -17.61
CA PRO A 577 -11.75 4.43 -16.29
C PRO A 577 -10.68 4.71 -15.22
N ASN A 578 -11.05 5.29 -14.07
CA ASN A 578 -10.05 5.58 -13.03
C ASN A 578 -9.35 4.31 -12.57
N GLY A 579 -8.03 4.38 -12.48
CA GLY A 579 -7.17 3.26 -12.15
C GLY A 579 -6.90 2.28 -13.30
N SER A 580 -7.46 2.49 -14.50
CA SER A 580 -7.14 1.66 -15.67
C SER A 580 -5.66 1.77 -16.03
N ALA A 581 -5.12 0.75 -16.70
CA ALA A 581 -3.74 0.79 -17.14
C ALA A 581 -3.53 1.92 -18.16
N SER A 582 -4.52 2.17 -19.02
CA SER A 582 -4.52 3.28 -19.99
C SER A 582 -4.45 4.66 -19.33
N LEU A 583 -5.24 4.92 -18.30
CA LEU A 583 -5.24 6.20 -17.61
C LEU A 583 -3.89 6.47 -16.95
N TYR A 584 -3.33 5.48 -16.23
CA TYR A 584 -2.02 5.62 -15.62
C TYR A 584 -0.92 5.90 -16.65
N LEU A 585 -0.94 5.22 -17.80
CA LEU A 585 0.02 5.48 -18.87
C LEU A 585 -0.09 6.92 -19.38
N ILE A 586 -1.31 7.43 -19.60
CA ILE A 586 -1.54 8.81 -20.04
C ILE A 586 -1.07 9.82 -18.99
N LYS A 587 -1.34 9.58 -17.69
CA LYS A 587 -0.79 10.41 -16.60
C LYS A 587 0.73 10.42 -16.62
N GLN A 588 1.38 9.25 -16.73
CA GLN A 588 2.84 9.16 -16.78
C GLN A 588 3.42 9.92 -17.97
N VAL A 589 2.78 9.83 -19.14
CA VAL A 589 3.19 10.56 -20.34
C VAL A 589 3.16 12.08 -20.10
N ARG A 590 2.07 12.58 -19.51
CA ARG A 590 1.92 14.01 -19.15
C ARG A 590 2.92 14.46 -18.09
N ASP A 591 2.96 13.76 -16.97
CA ASP A 591 3.76 14.13 -15.81
C ASP A 591 5.26 14.11 -16.17
N GLU A 592 5.68 13.19 -17.05
CA GLU A 592 7.03 13.15 -17.58
C GLU A 592 7.31 14.33 -18.53
N ALA A 593 6.35 14.75 -19.35
CA ALA A 593 6.44 15.95 -20.19
C ALA A 593 6.60 17.22 -19.33
N HIS A 594 5.75 17.39 -18.31
CA HIS A 594 5.83 18.48 -17.33
C HIS A 594 7.15 18.46 -16.57
N ARG A 595 7.58 17.30 -16.06
CA ARG A 595 8.86 17.14 -15.34
C ARG A 595 10.03 17.54 -16.24
N PHE A 596 10.02 17.13 -17.50
CA PHE A 596 11.09 17.43 -18.45
C PHE A 596 11.16 18.93 -18.80
N ALA A 597 10.00 19.61 -18.87
CA ALA A 597 9.90 21.05 -19.02
C ALA A 597 10.40 21.80 -17.77
N ILE A 598 9.89 21.47 -16.58
CA ILE A 598 10.26 22.12 -15.30
C ILE A 598 11.77 22.01 -15.04
N THR A 599 12.36 20.83 -15.28
CA THR A 599 13.82 20.63 -15.09
C THR A 599 14.62 21.59 -15.97
N PHE A 600 14.17 21.83 -17.20
CA PHE A 600 14.81 22.76 -18.12
C PHE A 600 14.61 24.23 -17.70
N HIS A 601 13.43 24.59 -17.19
CA HIS A 601 13.19 25.91 -16.62
C HIS A 601 14.11 26.20 -15.45
N ARG A 602 14.34 25.21 -14.57
CA ARG A 602 15.28 25.34 -13.47
C ARG A 602 16.71 25.59 -13.97
N GLU A 603 17.18 24.80 -14.93
CA GLU A 603 18.51 24.99 -15.54
C GLU A 603 18.67 26.34 -16.27
N LEU A 604 17.62 26.82 -16.95
CA LEU A 604 17.61 28.12 -17.62
C LEU A 604 17.52 29.27 -16.63
N ARG A 605 16.71 29.17 -15.58
CA ARG A 605 16.59 30.18 -14.52
C ARG A 605 17.90 30.33 -13.78
N ASP A 606 18.58 29.21 -13.48
CA ASP A 606 19.93 29.22 -12.90
C ASP A 606 20.93 29.95 -13.81
N LYS A 607 20.88 29.73 -15.13
CA LYS A 607 21.76 30.40 -16.12
C LYS A 607 21.38 31.86 -16.40
N ALA A 608 20.09 32.20 -16.47
CA ALA A 608 19.61 33.55 -16.75
C ALA A 608 19.75 34.48 -15.54
N MET A 609 19.52 33.97 -14.32
CA MET A 609 19.83 34.70 -13.08
C MET A 609 21.34 34.96 -12.93
N THR A 610 22.19 34.06 -13.45
CA THR A 610 23.65 34.28 -13.51
C THR A 610 24.02 35.45 -14.45
N VAL A 611 23.18 35.76 -15.44
CA VAL A 611 23.40 36.88 -16.37
C VAL A 611 22.88 38.20 -15.79
N SER A 612 21.69 38.22 -15.18
CA SER A 612 21.05 39.46 -14.68
C SER A 612 21.76 40.10 -13.48
N ILE A 613 22.14 39.31 -12.47
CA ILE A 613 22.62 39.87 -11.19
C ILE A 613 23.94 40.65 -11.35
N LEU A 614 24.84 40.17 -12.22
CA LEU A 614 26.11 40.87 -12.48
C LEU A 614 25.94 42.09 -13.40
N ASP A 615 24.82 42.20 -14.12
CA ASP A 615 24.53 43.39 -14.95
C ASP A 615 23.96 44.54 -14.13
N GLU A 616 23.42 44.26 -12.93
CA GLU A 616 22.87 45.25 -12.00
C GLU A 616 23.94 45.88 -11.09
N VAL A 617 25.15 45.31 -11.03
CA VAL A 617 26.24 45.84 -10.20
C VAL A 617 26.96 46.98 -10.91
N GLU A 618 26.85 48.19 -10.35
CA GLU A 618 27.54 49.38 -10.84
C GLU A 618 29.06 49.15 -10.88
N GLY A 619 29.68 49.33 -12.05
CA GLY A 619 31.10 49.10 -12.27
C GLY A 619 31.47 47.69 -12.79
N VAL A 620 30.53 46.76 -12.93
CA VAL A 620 30.75 45.44 -13.56
C VAL A 620 30.37 45.48 -15.05
N GLY A 621 31.30 45.97 -15.87
CA GLY A 621 31.14 45.91 -17.33
C GLY A 621 31.35 44.49 -17.92
N PRO A 622 31.07 44.29 -19.22
CA PRO A 622 31.12 42.98 -19.89
C PRO A 622 32.50 42.30 -19.81
N THR A 623 33.58 43.08 -19.75
CA THR A 623 34.96 42.57 -19.60
C THR A 623 35.22 42.00 -18.20
N ARG A 624 34.77 42.70 -17.15
CA ARG A 624 34.92 42.26 -15.75
C ARG A 624 34.00 41.07 -15.45
N LYS A 625 32.77 41.10 -15.97
CA LYS A 625 31.82 39.98 -15.91
C LYS A 625 32.42 38.68 -16.46
N LYS A 626 33.04 38.74 -17.65
CA LYS A 626 33.73 37.57 -18.23
C LYS A 626 34.92 37.10 -17.38
N ALA A 627 35.67 38.02 -16.77
CA ALA A 627 36.80 37.68 -15.91
C ALA A 627 36.36 36.96 -14.63
N ILE A 628 35.33 37.49 -13.94
CA ILE A 628 34.75 36.90 -12.72
C ILE A 628 34.17 35.52 -13.03
N MET A 629 33.36 35.40 -14.08
CA MET A 629 32.75 34.12 -14.48
C MET A 629 33.78 33.08 -14.91
N ARG A 630 34.87 33.50 -15.56
CA ARG A 630 35.97 32.60 -15.94
C ARG A 630 36.77 32.11 -14.73
N HIS A 631 36.94 32.96 -13.73
CA HIS A 631 37.69 32.61 -12.52
C HIS A 631 36.93 31.62 -11.64
N PHE A 632 35.65 31.89 -11.36
CA PHE A 632 34.85 31.05 -10.45
C PHE A 632 34.16 29.88 -11.16
N GLY A 633 33.95 29.94 -12.47
CA GLY A 633 33.39 28.88 -13.31
C GLY A 633 31.89 28.63 -13.12
N SER A 634 31.33 28.88 -11.93
CA SER A 634 29.88 28.78 -11.67
C SER A 634 29.40 29.79 -10.64
N MET A 635 28.13 30.18 -10.73
CA MET A 635 27.50 31.11 -9.79
C MET A 635 27.48 30.57 -8.36
N LYS A 636 27.34 29.24 -8.19
CA LYS A 636 27.39 28.59 -6.88
C LYS A 636 28.75 28.80 -6.19
N ARG A 637 29.85 28.81 -6.95
CA ARG A 637 31.18 29.09 -6.41
C ARG A 637 31.37 30.57 -6.11
N LEU A 638 30.85 31.45 -6.96
CA LEU A 638 30.87 32.90 -6.72
C LEU A 638 30.05 33.28 -5.46
N ARG A 639 28.89 32.66 -5.24
CA ARG A 639 28.09 32.85 -4.01
C ARG A 639 28.76 32.33 -2.75
N ALA A 640 29.70 31.39 -2.86
CA ALA A 640 30.45 30.89 -1.70
C ALA A 640 31.74 31.70 -1.46
N ALA A 641 32.12 32.60 -2.39
CA ALA A 641 33.35 33.36 -2.32
C ALA A 641 33.23 34.57 -1.38
N SER A 642 34.35 34.94 -0.76
CA SER A 642 34.47 36.17 0.02
C SER A 642 34.70 37.39 -0.88
N ALA A 643 34.52 38.61 -0.35
CA ALA A 643 34.84 39.83 -1.08
C ALA A 643 36.33 39.88 -1.50
N GLU A 644 37.22 39.36 -0.66
CA GLU A 644 38.67 39.25 -0.95
C GLU A 644 38.96 38.29 -2.11
N ASP A 645 38.26 37.15 -2.17
CA ASP A 645 38.39 36.21 -3.29
C ASP A 645 37.92 36.83 -4.62
N ILE A 646 36.89 37.67 -4.58
CA ILE A 646 36.37 38.37 -5.75
C ILE A 646 37.33 39.47 -6.20
N ALA A 647 37.98 40.17 -5.26
CA ALA A 647 39.01 41.18 -5.53
C ALA A 647 40.29 40.58 -6.14
N ALA A 648 40.61 39.32 -5.83
CA ALA A 648 41.73 38.59 -6.44
C ALA A 648 41.57 38.36 -7.95
N VAL A 649 40.38 38.58 -8.52
CA VAL A 649 40.14 38.48 -9.97
C VAL A 649 40.81 39.66 -10.69
N LYS A 650 41.74 39.33 -11.59
CA LYS A 650 42.48 40.31 -12.40
C LYS A 650 41.53 41.29 -13.11
N GLY A 651 41.64 42.58 -12.74
CA GLY A 651 40.87 43.68 -13.34
C GLY A 651 39.60 44.09 -12.58
N VAL A 652 39.36 43.51 -11.40
CA VAL A 652 38.28 43.89 -10.47
C VAL A 652 38.88 44.67 -9.30
N PRO A 653 38.58 45.97 -9.16
CA PRO A 653 38.96 46.75 -7.98
C PRO A 653 38.21 46.30 -6.73
N ASP A 654 38.80 46.49 -5.54
CA ASP A 654 38.21 46.10 -4.25
C ASP A 654 36.80 46.66 -4.05
N GLN A 655 36.55 47.90 -4.48
CA GLN A 655 35.22 48.52 -4.42
C GLN A 655 34.17 47.80 -5.26
N VAL A 656 34.56 47.29 -6.45
CA VAL A 656 33.66 46.54 -7.33
C VAL A 656 33.46 45.12 -6.80
N ALA A 657 34.50 44.52 -6.20
CA ALA A 657 34.39 43.21 -5.56
C ALA A 657 33.43 43.25 -4.36
N GLN A 658 33.52 44.30 -3.55
CA GLN A 658 32.60 44.53 -2.43
C GLN A 658 31.17 44.74 -2.92
N ALA A 659 30.97 45.55 -3.96
CA ALA A 659 29.63 45.75 -4.56
C ALA A 659 29.02 44.45 -5.08
N VAL A 660 29.81 43.60 -5.75
CA VAL A 660 29.36 42.27 -6.19
C VAL A 660 28.99 41.39 -5.00
N TYR A 661 29.81 41.37 -3.95
CA TYR A 661 29.55 40.58 -2.75
C TYR A 661 28.26 41.02 -2.05
N ASP A 662 28.07 42.32 -1.87
CA ASP A 662 26.92 42.89 -1.17
C ASP A 662 25.61 42.66 -1.94
N THR A 663 25.61 42.83 -3.26
CA THR A 663 24.46 42.51 -4.12
C THR A 663 24.08 41.04 -4.02
N LEU A 664 25.06 40.13 -3.95
CA LEU A 664 24.79 38.70 -3.79
C LEU A 664 24.18 38.35 -2.42
N ARG A 665 24.62 39.03 -1.35
CA ARG A 665 24.06 38.83 0.01
C ARG A 665 22.70 39.48 0.20
N ALA A 666 22.44 40.61 -0.46
CA ALA A 666 21.11 41.21 -0.48
C ALA A 666 20.10 40.27 -1.15
N TRP A 667 20.46 39.71 -2.31
CA TRP A 667 19.60 38.81 -3.06
C TRP A 667 19.35 37.46 -2.38
N GLU A 668 20.36 36.90 -1.69
CA GLU A 668 20.15 35.68 -0.88
C GLU A 668 19.17 35.90 0.28
N ARG A 669 19.12 37.10 0.85
CA ARG A 669 18.15 37.46 1.90
C ARG A 669 16.73 37.56 1.36
N GLU A 670 16.52 38.09 0.15
CA GLU A 670 15.19 38.13 -0.48
C GLU A 670 14.66 36.71 -0.77
N LEU A 671 15.51 35.81 -1.30
CA LEU A 671 15.12 34.43 -1.56
C LEU A 671 14.80 33.61 -0.30
N ALA A 672 15.45 33.92 0.82
CA ALA A 672 15.12 33.32 2.10
C ALA A 672 13.78 33.84 2.65
N GLY A 673 13.48 35.13 2.43
CA GLY A 673 12.21 35.75 2.83
C GLY A 673 11.00 35.23 2.06
N ASP A 674 11.14 35.00 0.75
CA ASP A 674 10.06 34.41 -0.08
C ASP A 674 9.74 32.94 0.30
N ALA A 675 10.73 32.22 0.83
CA ALA A 675 10.55 30.85 1.32
C ALA A 675 9.83 30.80 2.67
N GLU A 676 9.97 31.83 3.53
CA GLU A 676 9.22 31.96 4.78
C GLU A 676 7.79 32.50 4.55
N GLY A 677 7.60 33.40 3.58
CA GLY A 677 6.28 33.92 3.20
C GLY A 677 5.35 32.90 2.53
N ALA A 678 5.90 31.87 1.87
CA ALA A 678 5.12 30.80 1.25
C ALA A 678 4.62 29.73 2.24
N VAL A 679 5.05 29.77 3.51
CA VAL A 679 4.65 28.81 4.56
C VAL A 679 3.69 29.45 5.59
N GLY A 680 3.44 30.76 5.51
CA GLY A 680 2.70 31.53 6.51
C GLY A 680 1.33 32.08 6.06
N ALA A 681 0.60 31.40 5.19
CA ALA A 681 -0.76 31.79 4.81
C ALA A 681 -1.80 30.76 5.28
N GLU A 682 -2.12 30.77 6.57
CA GLU A 682 -3.43 30.33 7.06
C GLU A 682 -4.46 31.46 6.85
N PRO A 683 -5.73 31.15 6.51
CA PRO A 683 -6.73 32.17 6.21
C PRO A 683 -7.16 32.89 7.49
N ALA A 684 -7.01 34.22 7.48
CA ALA A 684 -7.43 35.10 8.56
C ALA A 684 -8.95 35.03 8.77
N ALA A 685 -9.34 34.70 10.01
CA ALA A 685 -10.70 34.83 10.51
C ALA A 685 -11.13 36.31 10.47
N VAL A 686 -12.35 36.53 9.96
CA VAL A 686 -13.04 37.82 9.97
C VAL A 686 -13.30 38.23 11.42
N SER A 687 -12.66 39.32 11.85
CA SER A 687 -13.02 40.04 13.08
C SER A 687 -13.55 41.42 12.70
N ALA A 688 -14.82 41.66 13.06
CA ALA A 688 -15.46 42.96 12.93
C ALA A 688 -14.98 43.90 14.04
N GLU A 689 -14.74 45.15 13.68
CA GLU A 689 -14.33 46.24 14.57
C GLU A 689 -15.41 46.61 15.61
N PRO A 690 -15.02 47.19 16.75
CA PRO A 690 -15.94 47.68 17.78
C PRO A 690 -16.18 49.20 17.67
N GLU A 691 -17.44 49.63 17.85
CA GLU A 691 -17.80 51.00 18.19
C GLU A 691 -18.53 51.03 19.55
N GLY A 692 -18.14 51.96 20.42
CA GLY A 692 -19.04 52.60 21.39
C GLY A 692 -18.93 52.17 22.86
N ALA A 693 -18.20 52.97 23.65
CA ALA A 693 -18.37 53.12 25.10
C ALA A 693 -19.77 53.72 25.42
N GLU A 694 -20.47 53.36 26.51
CA GLU A 694 -20.30 53.87 27.89
C GLU A 694 -21.23 53.13 28.91
N PRO A 695 -21.13 53.35 30.24
CA PRO A 695 -21.10 52.28 31.24
C PRO A 695 -22.27 52.27 32.25
N ALA A 696 -22.42 51.18 33.03
CA ALA A 696 -22.86 51.19 34.43
C ALA A 696 -22.87 49.79 35.07
N GLY A 697 -22.41 49.66 36.32
CA GLY A 697 -23.01 48.73 37.29
C GLY A 697 -22.11 47.67 37.95
N ALA A 698 -21.43 48.08 39.03
CA ALA A 698 -21.21 47.41 40.33
C ALA A 698 -21.45 45.89 40.55
N GLY A 699 -20.56 45.30 41.38
CA GLY A 699 -20.82 44.13 42.25
C GLY A 699 -19.77 43.03 42.12
N ASP A 700 -18.73 43.02 42.98
CA ASP A 700 -18.53 42.07 44.11
C ASP A 700 -17.97 40.70 43.65
N ALA A 701 -16.73 40.29 43.94
CA ALA A 701 -16.04 39.97 45.21
C ALA A 701 -15.86 38.44 45.36
N GLU A 702 -14.61 38.02 45.62
CA GLU A 702 -14.17 36.74 46.22
C GLU A 702 -14.47 35.45 45.41
N GLY A 703 -13.68 34.37 45.38
CA GLY A 703 -12.61 33.84 46.23
C GLY A 703 -12.70 32.30 46.17
N ALA A 704 -11.58 31.60 46.44
CA ALA A 704 -11.38 30.14 46.56
C ALA A 704 -11.23 29.34 45.23
N GLN A 705 -10.09 28.72 44.91
CA GLN A 705 -9.40 27.58 45.56
C GLN A 705 -10.29 26.34 45.75
N GLU A 706 -10.23 25.40 44.81
CA GLU A 706 -9.64 24.06 44.98
C GLU A 706 -9.29 23.43 43.61
#